data_AF-A0A401GK32-F1
#
_entry.id   AF-A0A401GK32-F1
#
_cell.length_a   1.000
_cell.length_b   1.000
_cell.length_c   1.000
_cell.angle_alpha   90.00
_cell.angle_beta   90.00
_cell.angle_gamma   90.00
#
_symmetry.space_group_name_H-M   'P 1'
#
loop_
_entity.id
_entity.type
_entity.pdbx_description
1 polymer ?
#
loop_
_entity_poly.entity_id
_entity_poly.type
_entity_poly.pdbx_seq_one_letter_code
_entity_poly.pdbx_strand_id
1 'polypeptide(L)'
;MSDSQRKELNAFFSFFATFDLARPVTSVADLSDGAALFEVLSLVDDHFRQPTRPSAQLSDNWVLRFSALKRLYRLMTQYFSEVLHQPTTALDVPDLQALAKDYTIPAALTMCRLTIAIAVQCEQNKDIIEKIQLLSEGEQHALMRVIEQVMAKVKISRDAGHGEGNMTEDDHYYQIQSERSRILSEKETLEKVYQTLLEEHRTLQTNFDDATSEKEDALAQLRQAQRDADSKPVDTRGDAMMRAEIDRLRSELQKSEDNLAMAEAELDKHTSLITDLTRKVDELQLKADEAARLKDQVDEYRHAADKLQKTENVMEKYKKKLQEGADLRQHVKALEKQNADLVDKNASLEEEYRKVAAFKPLMDSYKTQIAELETKASSRSKELDKVKFELEQTKAKLKVAVEERAKDSETLELYQERVRELELSARPVASASSRARDRDEFTEAELLGHRKAGHEEEEEELDGDVQGLGEELDSALTGTTMTDLKLQVRKLQRELEAVRKNEADASRVLVLENLLDDANRMKARYEADYLAAHREKLVLQNDLEEIRSGKAMGDGAEAAIALRQRLNETVDQLDALHKEHTELEVKFDSQVKELTIARSDLNLVNKDQLEILANLRESVNEDKAGLQTEVERLLSQVKELSDKNKMQLEQINGLLLEKVGLQSEGIDQRDRMLQRERAIGDLKASISGKDVPEDIKARLLSLHEENVSLKEQYKTAQEKLVKAKAFIKQQDKLFKEEQAKKDGMASPAAFEEAEGSYRSQVKILEEDLARQKRLMSDMITRYRREQALMLGYVHNIGMKTARDHLGNQQQNRPNPTSWLPQQRRNLGQLLRR
;
A
#
# COMPACT_ATOMS: atom_id res chain seq x y z
N MET A 1 31.72 0.94 26.22
CA MET A 1 32.24 -0.37 26.64
C MET A 1 32.21 -0.44 28.15
N SER A 2 31.84 -1.57 28.73
CA SER A 2 32.16 -1.90 30.12
C SER A 2 33.54 -2.55 30.22
N ASP A 3 34.16 -2.53 31.40
CA ASP A 3 35.45 -3.20 31.60
C ASP A 3 35.35 -4.74 31.62
N SER A 4 34.13 -5.30 31.73
CA SER A 4 33.89 -6.73 31.46
C SER A 4 34.08 -7.02 29.97
N GLN A 5 33.39 -6.27 29.09
CA GLN A 5 33.50 -6.43 27.63
C GLN A 5 34.95 -6.31 27.14
N ARG A 6 35.76 -5.43 27.75
CA ARG A 6 37.20 -5.30 27.43
C ARG A 6 38.01 -6.53 27.85
N LYS A 7 37.78 -7.06 29.06
CA LYS A 7 38.46 -8.28 29.55
C LYS A 7 38.07 -9.51 28.75
N GLU A 8 36.79 -9.64 28.40
CA GLU A 8 36.27 -10.69 27.52
C GLU A 8 36.90 -10.60 26.12
N LEU A 9 36.93 -9.41 25.51
CA LEU A 9 37.51 -9.20 24.17
C LEU A 9 39.01 -9.54 24.13
N ASN A 10 39.78 -9.09 25.14
CA ASN A 10 41.19 -9.41 25.24
C ASN A 10 41.41 -10.93 25.37
N ALA A 11 40.63 -11.61 26.21
CA ALA A 11 40.72 -13.07 26.36
C ALA A 11 40.35 -13.82 25.06
N PHE A 12 39.42 -13.29 24.25
CA PHE A 12 39.15 -13.82 22.91
C PHE A 12 40.31 -13.59 21.94
N PHE A 13 40.97 -12.43 21.95
CA PHE A 13 42.16 -12.20 21.12
C PHE A 13 43.31 -13.15 21.50
N SER A 14 43.59 -13.33 22.79
CA SER A 14 44.60 -14.29 23.26
C SER A 14 44.22 -15.74 22.90
N PHE A 15 42.94 -16.11 22.98
CA PHE A 15 42.45 -17.40 22.48
C PHE A 15 42.68 -17.58 20.98
N PHE A 16 42.33 -16.59 20.13
CA PHE A 16 42.58 -16.67 18.69
C PHE A 16 44.08 -16.74 18.35
N ALA A 17 44.95 -16.16 19.18
CA ALA A 17 46.41 -16.29 19.04
C ALA A 17 46.96 -17.70 19.32
N THR A 18 46.15 -18.63 19.85
CA THR A 18 46.53 -20.06 19.99
C THR A 18 46.27 -20.90 18.72
N PHE A 19 45.84 -20.27 17.63
CA PHE A 19 45.55 -20.92 16.35
C PHE A 19 46.41 -20.34 15.22
N ASP A 20 46.91 -21.20 14.32
CA ASP A 20 47.65 -20.82 13.12
C ASP A 20 46.71 -20.27 12.03
N LEU A 21 46.03 -19.16 12.33
CA LEU A 21 45.09 -18.48 11.45
C LEU A 21 45.81 -17.83 10.26
N ALA A 22 45.17 -17.82 9.09
CA ALA A 22 45.71 -17.17 7.89
C ALA A 22 45.80 -15.64 8.04
N ARG A 23 45.09 -15.05 9.01
CA ARG A 23 45.20 -13.66 9.45
C ARG A 23 45.17 -13.61 10.99
N PRO A 24 46.19 -13.04 11.66
CA PRO A 24 46.18 -12.90 13.12
C PRO A 24 45.12 -11.87 13.55
N VAL A 25 44.29 -12.23 14.53
CA VAL A 25 43.25 -11.33 15.06
C VAL A 25 43.86 -10.42 16.12
N THR A 26 43.98 -9.13 15.79
CA THR A 26 44.55 -8.09 16.68
C THR A 26 43.54 -6.98 16.99
N SER A 27 42.49 -6.86 16.18
CA SER A 27 41.47 -5.83 16.22
C SER A 27 40.08 -6.41 15.97
N VAL A 28 39.04 -5.71 16.42
CA VAL A 28 37.64 -6.05 16.12
C VAL A 28 37.35 -5.96 14.61
N ALA A 29 38.14 -5.15 13.88
CA ALA A 29 38.08 -5.08 12.42
C ALA A 29 38.44 -6.42 11.74
N ASP A 30 39.35 -7.20 12.33
CA ASP A 30 39.83 -8.48 11.75
C ASP A 30 38.77 -9.58 11.82
N LEU A 31 37.77 -9.43 12.70
CA LEU A 31 36.61 -10.31 12.83
C LEU A 31 35.43 -9.92 11.91
N SER A 32 35.51 -8.77 11.23
CA SER A 32 34.37 -8.16 10.52
C SER A 32 33.89 -8.89 9.27
N ASP A 33 34.69 -9.78 8.69
CA ASP A 33 34.32 -10.66 7.58
C ASP A 33 34.01 -12.11 8.02
N GLY A 34 34.20 -12.42 9.30
CA GLY A 34 34.02 -13.76 9.87
C GLY A 34 35.06 -14.80 9.45
N ALA A 35 36.12 -14.44 8.70
CA ALA A 35 37.08 -15.42 8.16
C ALA A 35 37.82 -16.20 9.25
N ALA A 36 38.34 -15.50 10.28
CA ALA A 36 39.00 -16.15 11.42
C ALA A 36 38.05 -17.08 12.20
N LEU A 37 36.76 -16.73 12.31
CA LEU A 37 35.76 -17.57 12.97
C LEU A 37 35.44 -18.83 12.15
N PHE A 38 35.42 -18.73 10.81
CA PHE A 38 35.33 -19.88 9.92
C PHE A 38 36.55 -20.79 10.03
N GLU A 39 37.77 -20.23 10.11
CA GLU A 39 38.99 -21.03 10.25
C GLU A 39 39.00 -21.81 11.57
N VAL A 40 38.67 -21.17 12.70
CA VAL A 40 38.51 -21.86 13.99
C VAL A 40 37.44 -22.95 13.93
N LEU A 41 36.24 -22.66 13.40
CA LEU A 41 35.16 -23.66 13.31
C LEU A 41 35.47 -24.79 12.34
N SER A 42 36.30 -24.57 11.32
CA SER A 42 36.77 -25.63 10.41
C SER A 42 37.79 -26.60 11.02
N LEU A 43 38.31 -26.28 12.22
CA LEU A 43 39.07 -27.19 13.08
C LEU A 43 38.18 -27.92 14.09
N VAL A 44 36.92 -27.47 14.26
CA VAL A 44 35.92 -28.10 15.14
C VAL A 44 35.19 -29.23 14.41
N ASP A 45 34.76 -28.96 13.18
CA ASP A 45 33.93 -29.88 12.39
C ASP A 45 34.02 -29.59 10.88
N ASP A 46 34.04 -30.64 10.07
CA ASP A 46 34.01 -30.57 8.61
C ASP A 46 32.76 -29.85 8.06
N HIS A 47 31.66 -29.80 8.83
CA HIS A 47 30.45 -29.03 8.49
C HIS A 47 30.71 -27.53 8.24
N PHE A 48 31.80 -26.95 8.77
CA PHE A 48 32.16 -25.54 8.57
C PHE A 48 33.20 -25.32 7.46
N ARG A 49 33.71 -26.38 6.83
CA ARG A 49 34.81 -26.33 5.85
C ARG A 49 34.35 -25.67 4.54
N GLN A 50 34.93 -24.52 4.19
CA GLN A 50 34.60 -23.82 2.95
C GLN A 50 35.29 -24.45 1.72
N PRO A 51 34.60 -24.63 0.57
CA PRO A 51 35.22 -25.16 -0.66
C PRO A 51 36.32 -24.28 -1.26
N THR A 52 36.33 -22.99 -0.91
CA THR A 52 37.32 -22.00 -1.34
C THR A 52 37.99 -21.40 -0.12
N ARG A 53 39.33 -21.39 -0.08
CA ARG A 53 40.09 -20.74 0.99
C ARG A 53 39.73 -19.24 1.05
N PRO A 54 39.46 -18.66 2.24
CA PRO A 54 39.18 -17.23 2.36
C PRO A 54 40.29 -16.35 1.78
N SER A 55 39.90 -15.17 1.29
CA SER A 55 40.85 -14.15 0.86
C SER A 55 41.81 -13.76 2.00
N ALA A 56 43.12 -13.68 1.70
CA ALA A 56 44.11 -13.13 2.62
C ALA A 56 43.96 -11.61 2.82
N GLN A 57 43.21 -10.93 1.95
CA GLN A 57 42.86 -9.52 2.07
C GLN A 57 41.44 -9.36 2.64
N LEU A 58 41.28 -8.45 3.61
CA LEU A 58 39.98 -7.93 4.04
C LEU A 58 39.24 -7.35 2.83
N SER A 59 37.93 -7.56 2.74
CA SER A 59 37.12 -6.91 1.70
C SER A 59 36.63 -5.54 2.16
N ASP A 60 36.95 -4.49 1.40
CA ASP A 60 36.46 -3.12 1.62
C ASP A 60 34.94 -3.02 1.42
N ASN A 61 34.37 -3.92 0.61
CA ASN A 61 32.93 -3.99 0.38
C ASN A 61 32.23 -4.64 1.58
N TRP A 62 31.70 -3.81 2.48
CA TRP A 62 30.92 -4.24 3.66
C TRP A 62 29.75 -5.19 3.33
N VAL A 63 29.20 -5.17 2.11
CA VAL A 63 28.13 -6.07 1.69
C VAL A 63 28.63 -7.52 1.57
N LEU A 64 29.87 -7.71 1.13
CA LEU A 64 30.51 -9.03 1.07
C LEU A 64 30.83 -9.54 2.48
N ARG A 65 31.32 -8.65 3.37
CA ARG A 65 31.51 -8.97 4.80
C ARG A 65 30.20 -9.38 5.48
N PHE A 66 29.13 -8.61 5.24
CA PHE A 66 27.80 -8.92 5.75
C PHE A 66 27.25 -10.26 5.22
N SER A 67 27.47 -10.58 3.94
CA SER A 67 27.02 -11.86 3.37
C SER A 67 27.81 -13.05 3.91
N ALA A 68 29.12 -12.90 4.15
CA ALA A 68 29.96 -13.90 4.81
C ALA A 68 29.53 -14.13 6.27
N LEU A 69 29.33 -13.06 7.05
CA LEU A 69 28.81 -13.14 8.42
C LEU A 69 27.40 -13.77 8.48
N LYS A 70 26.51 -13.42 7.53
CA LYS A 70 25.16 -14.01 7.45
C LYS A 70 25.19 -15.50 7.10
N ARG A 71 26.15 -15.94 6.27
CA ARG A 71 26.40 -17.37 6.01
C ARG A 71 26.94 -18.08 7.25
N LEU A 72 27.90 -17.48 7.94
CA LEU A 72 28.50 -18.00 9.18
C LEU A 72 27.43 -18.21 10.25
N TYR A 73 26.67 -17.17 10.59
CA TYR A 73 25.61 -17.23 11.61
C TYR A 73 24.53 -18.26 11.27
N ARG A 74 24.14 -18.39 9.99
CA ARG A 74 23.19 -19.43 9.56
C ARG A 74 23.74 -20.84 9.82
N LEU A 75 25.01 -21.11 9.46
CA LEU A 75 25.63 -22.41 9.68
C LEU A 75 25.78 -22.72 11.18
N MET A 76 26.16 -21.74 12.00
CA MET A 76 26.25 -21.89 13.46
C MET A 76 24.88 -22.21 14.08
N THR A 77 23.84 -21.49 13.68
CA THR A 77 22.46 -21.72 14.13
C THR A 77 21.96 -23.11 13.69
N GLN A 78 22.27 -23.52 12.46
CA GLN A 78 21.92 -24.84 11.93
C GLN A 78 22.62 -25.96 12.71
N TYR A 79 23.91 -25.79 13.05
CA TYR A 79 24.67 -26.74 13.86
C TYR A 79 24.08 -26.91 15.27
N PHE A 80 23.64 -25.81 15.91
CA PHE A 80 22.95 -25.85 17.21
C PHE A 80 21.66 -26.69 17.17
N SER A 81 20.86 -26.60 16.10
CA SER A 81 19.63 -27.40 15.96
C SER A 81 19.86 -28.84 15.49
N GLU A 82 20.71 -29.04 14.47
CA GLU A 82 20.83 -30.31 13.74
C GLU A 82 21.86 -31.26 14.36
N VAL A 83 22.95 -30.75 14.93
CA VAL A 83 24.03 -31.58 15.51
C VAL A 83 23.98 -31.55 17.05
N LEU A 84 23.80 -30.37 17.65
CA LEU A 84 23.80 -30.23 19.11
C LEU A 84 22.42 -30.49 19.75
N HIS A 85 21.35 -30.56 18.95
CA HIS A 85 19.96 -30.76 19.38
C HIS A 85 19.54 -29.82 20.53
N GLN A 86 19.80 -28.53 20.35
CA GLN A 86 19.51 -27.45 21.29
C GLN A 86 18.55 -26.41 20.64
N PRO A 87 17.57 -25.88 21.40
CA PRO A 87 16.63 -24.89 20.88
C PRO A 87 17.33 -23.55 20.62
N THR A 88 17.33 -23.11 19.36
CA THR A 88 18.02 -21.89 18.92
C THR A 88 17.38 -20.59 19.42
N THR A 89 16.15 -20.67 19.95
CA THR A 89 15.40 -19.58 20.60
C THR A 89 16.12 -18.93 21.78
N ALA A 90 17.10 -19.61 22.37
CA ALA A 90 17.87 -19.16 23.55
C ALA A 90 19.14 -18.37 23.20
N LEU A 91 19.52 -18.30 21.92
CA LEU A 91 20.79 -17.75 21.48
C LEU A 91 20.68 -16.22 21.26
N ASP A 92 21.64 -15.47 21.82
CA ASP A 92 21.70 -14.01 21.63
C ASP A 92 21.95 -13.69 20.15
N VAL A 93 21.02 -12.99 19.50
CA VAL A 93 21.13 -12.65 18.06
C VAL A 93 22.10 -11.47 17.87
N PRO A 94 23.22 -11.62 17.15
CA PRO A 94 24.17 -10.55 16.87
C PRO A 94 23.68 -9.62 15.75
N ASP A 95 23.89 -8.31 15.90
CA ASP A 95 23.73 -7.37 14.78
C ASP A 95 24.90 -7.50 13.80
N LEU A 96 24.71 -8.39 12.81
CA LEU A 96 25.67 -8.64 11.74
C LEU A 96 25.89 -7.40 10.85
N GLN A 97 24.95 -6.47 10.78
CA GLN A 97 25.12 -5.26 9.96
C GLN A 97 26.02 -4.24 10.67
N ALA A 98 25.77 -4.00 11.96
CA ALA A 98 26.61 -3.12 12.79
C ALA A 98 28.02 -3.70 13.03
N LEU A 99 28.19 -5.02 12.91
CA LEU A 99 29.52 -5.66 12.84
C LEU A 99 30.19 -5.44 11.48
N ALA A 100 29.47 -5.64 10.37
CA ALA A 100 30.01 -5.54 9.02
C ALA A 100 30.36 -4.10 8.58
N LYS A 101 29.65 -3.09 9.09
CA LYS A 101 29.86 -1.66 8.79
C LYS A 101 30.70 -0.96 9.86
N ASP A 102 30.24 -1.02 11.11
CA ASP A 102 30.65 -0.11 12.18
C ASP A 102 31.58 -0.76 13.23
N TYR A 103 32.00 -2.00 12.96
CA TYR A 103 32.90 -2.81 13.83
C TYR A 103 32.40 -2.93 15.28
N THR A 104 31.09 -3.09 15.43
CA THR A 104 30.39 -3.01 16.73
C THR A 104 30.78 -4.12 17.69
N ILE A 105 31.46 -3.74 18.79
CA ILE A 105 32.09 -4.64 19.75
C ILE A 105 31.10 -5.63 20.41
N PRO A 106 29.89 -5.24 20.86
CA PRO A 106 28.88 -6.19 21.32
C PRO A 106 28.54 -7.29 20.31
N ALA A 107 28.39 -6.96 19.02
CA ALA A 107 28.07 -7.95 17.99
C ALA A 107 29.24 -8.90 17.70
N ALA A 108 30.48 -8.38 17.71
CA ALA A 108 31.69 -9.20 17.63
C ALA A 108 31.80 -10.19 18.82
N LEU A 109 31.54 -9.72 20.04
CA LEU A 109 31.55 -10.55 21.24
C LEU A 109 30.46 -11.63 21.19
N THR A 110 29.24 -11.32 20.75
CA THR A 110 28.17 -12.31 20.58
C THR A 110 28.55 -13.39 19.56
N MET A 111 29.17 -13.03 18.42
CA MET A 111 29.70 -14.02 17.48
C MET A 111 30.77 -14.92 18.12
N CYS A 112 31.74 -14.33 18.85
CA CYS A 112 32.81 -15.10 19.52
C CYS A 112 32.27 -16.02 20.62
N ARG A 113 31.24 -15.58 21.37
CA ARG A 113 30.50 -16.36 22.38
C ARG A 113 29.84 -17.60 21.77
N LEU A 114 29.22 -17.46 20.59
CA LEU A 114 28.63 -18.60 19.86
C LEU A 114 29.72 -19.53 19.30
N THR A 115 30.84 -18.98 18.80
CA THR A 115 31.99 -19.78 18.31
C THR A 115 32.60 -20.64 19.41
N ILE A 116 32.91 -20.08 20.59
CA ILE A 116 33.50 -20.86 21.68
C ILE A 116 32.52 -21.88 22.29
N ALA A 117 31.21 -21.57 22.30
CA ALA A 117 30.20 -22.53 22.73
C ALA A 117 30.15 -23.76 21.82
N ILE A 118 30.15 -23.57 20.49
CA ILE A 118 30.25 -24.69 19.53
C ILE A 118 31.57 -25.46 19.70
N ALA A 119 32.69 -24.74 19.82
CA ALA A 119 34.03 -25.32 19.94
C ALA A 119 34.28 -26.12 21.23
N VAL A 120 33.52 -25.87 22.30
CA VAL A 120 33.59 -26.65 23.55
C VAL A 120 32.55 -27.78 23.58
N GLN A 121 31.47 -27.68 22.80
CA GLN A 121 30.37 -28.63 22.78
C GLN A 121 30.54 -29.79 21.77
N CYS A 122 31.50 -29.69 20.85
CA CYS A 122 31.80 -30.69 19.81
C CYS A 122 32.46 -31.98 20.35
N GLU A 123 32.49 -33.04 19.53
CA GLU A 123 33.13 -34.32 19.87
C GLU A 123 34.67 -34.23 19.99
N GLN A 124 35.30 -33.27 19.31
CA GLN A 124 36.77 -33.04 19.31
C GLN A 124 37.21 -31.93 20.28
N ASN A 125 36.44 -31.67 21.34
CA ASN A 125 36.67 -30.51 22.23
C ASN A 125 37.98 -30.55 23.04
N LYS A 126 38.67 -31.68 23.13
CA LYS A 126 39.89 -31.86 23.94
C LYS A 126 41.01 -30.90 23.51
N ASP A 127 41.37 -30.92 22.23
CA ASP A 127 42.42 -30.10 21.64
C ASP A 127 42.15 -28.59 21.83
N ILE A 128 40.88 -28.20 21.88
CA ILE A 128 40.41 -26.83 22.08
C ILE A 128 40.47 -26.44 23.57
N ILE A 129 40.12 -27.37 24.47
CA ILE A 129 40.25 -27.19 25.92
C ILE A 129 41.74 -27.10 26.33
N GLU A 130 42.61 -27.91 25.74
CA GLU A 130 44.07 -27.83 25.94
C GLU A 130 44.61 -26.46 25.52
N LYS A 131 44.16 -25.91 24.38
CA LYS A 131 44.51 -24.54 23.96
C LYS A 131 44.01 -23.47 24.93
N ILE A 132 42.81 -23.62 25.51
CA ILE A 132 42.32 -22.70 26.55
C ILE A 132 43.21 -22.77 27.80
N GLN A 133 43.72 -23.95 28.18
CA GLN A 133 44.61 -24.15 29.33
C GLN A 133 46.02 -23.56 29.15
N LEU A 134 46.42 -23.17 27.94
CA LEU A 134 47.68 -22.47 27.66
C LEU A 134 47.62 -20.94 27.87
N LEU A 135 46.42 -20.38 28.08
CA LEU A 135 46.21 -18.94 28.33
C LEU A 135 46.54 -18.55 29.78
N SER A 136 46.65 -17.26 30.09
CA SER A 136 46.88 -16.82 31.48
C SER A 136 45.64 -17.03 32.36
N GLU A 137 45.82 -17.23 33.67
CA GLU A 137 44.73 -17.50 34.63
C GLU A 137 43.58 -16.47 34.56
N GLY A 138 43.91 -15.20 34.33
CA GLY A 138 42.93 -14.12 34.20
C GLY A 138 42.09 -14.18 32.91
N GLU A 139 42.65 -14.73 31.83
CA GLU A 139 41.98 -14.95 30.55
C GLU A 139 41.17 -16.25 30.57
N GLN A 140 41.74 -17.32 31.12
CA GLN A 140 41.03 -18.57 31.41
C GLN A 140 39.75 -18.29 32.23
N HIS A 141 39.86 -17.53 33.33
CA HIS A 141 38.71 -17.17 34.16
C HIS A 141 37.77 -16.13 33.51
N ALA A 142 38.16 -15.48 32.41
CA ALA A 142 37.22 -14.70 31.58
C ALA A 142 36.43 -15.62 30.63
N LEU A 143 37.11 -16.51 29.90
CA LEU A 143 36.47 -17.45 28.97
C LEU A 143 35.58 -18.46 29.70
N MET A 144 36.00 -18.97 30.86
CA MET A 144 35.22 -19.91 31.67
C MET A 144 33.86 -19.32 32.05
N ARG A 145 33.82 -18.09 32.58
CA ARG A 145 32.56 -17.39 32.92
C ARG A 145 31.69 -17.08 31.70
N VAL A 146 32.30 -16.91 30.53
CA VAL A 146 31.56 -16.74 29.26
C VAL A 146 30.92 -18.06 28.81
N ILE A 147 31.67 -19.17 28.87
CA ILE A 147 31.16 -20.52 28.57
C ILE A 147 30.03 -20.87 29.54
N GLU A 148 30.21 -20.66 30.85
CA GLU A 148 29.18 -20.86 31.88
C GLU A 148 27.90 -20.06 31.59
N GLN A 149 28.01 -18.78 31.19
CA GLN A 149 26.85 -17.95 30.85
C GLN A 149 26.07 -18.48 29.64
N VAL A 150 26.76 -18.89 28.57
CA VAL A 150 26.09 -19.43 27.36
C VAL A 150 25.47 -20.79 27.67
N MET A 151 26.20 -21.68 28.35
CA MET A 151 25.71 -23.00 28.75
C MET A 151 24.52 -22.92 29.71
N ALA A 152 24.48 -21.94 30.62
CA ALA A 152 23.34 -21.70 31.49
C ALA A 152 22.08 -21.30 30.69
N LYS A 153 22.19 -20.34 29.76
CA LYS A 153 21.08 -19.95 28.86
C LYS A 153 20.54 -21.15 28.08
N VAL A 154 21.43 -21.88 27.41
CA VAL A 154 21.11 -23.07 26.61
C VAL A 154 20.41 -24.15 27.46
N LYS A 155 20.87 -24.38 28.70
CA LYS A 155 20.29 -25.40 29.58
C LYS A 155 18.89 -25.03 30.09
N ILE A 156 18.65 -23.76 30.44
CA ILE A 156 17.32 -23.28 30.89
C ILE A 156 16.25 -23.58 29.84
N SER A 157 16.55 -23.35 28.56
CA SER A 157 15.61 -23.61 27.46
C SER A 157 15.39 -25.09 27.14
N ARG A 158 16.07 -26.03 27.81
CA ARG A 158 15.75 -27.47 27.75
C ARG A 158 14.69 -27.89 28.78
N ASP A 159 14.61 -27.21 29.93
CA ASP A 159 13.56 -27.44 30.95
C ASP A 159 12.32 -26.54 30.72
N ALA A 160 12.48 -25.37 30.10
CA ALA A 160 11.41 -24.37 29.92
C ALA A 160 10.30 -24.76 28.91
N GLY A 161 10.18 -26.03 28.52
CA GLY A 161 9.19 -26.54 27.55
C GLY A 161 7.74 -26.59 28.03
N HIS A 162 7.42 -26.01 29.20
CA HIS A 162 6.09 -26.03 29.84
C HIS A 162 5.81 -24.79 30.71
N GLY A 163 6.56 -23.69 30.55
CA GLY A 163 6.38 -22.46 31.32
C GLY A 163 5.73 -21.33 30.50
N GLU A 164 4.58 -20.85 30.94
CA GLU A 164 3.89 -19.68 30.35
C GLU A 164 4.76 -18.41 30.46
N GLY A 165 4.78 -17.59 29.40
CA GLY A 165 5.62 -16.38 29.36
C GLY A 165 5.23 -15.40 28.27
N ASN A 166 4.22 -14.57 28.54
CA ASN A 166 3.78 -13.43 27.72
C ASN A 166 3.47 -13.73 26.24
N MET A 167 2.44 -14.55 26.00
CA MET A 167 1.60 -14.44 24.80
C MET A 167 0.22 -13.91 25.22
N THR A 168 -0.45 -13.16 24.35
CA THR A 168 -1.73 -12.50 24.67
C THR A 168 -2.87 -13.52 24.71
N GLU A 169 -3.99 -13.21 25.39
CA GLU A 169 -5.13 -14.14 25.46
C GLU A 169 -5.65 -14.54 24.05
N ASP A 170 -5.64 -13.59 23.11
CA ASP A 170 -5.94 -13.84 21.69
C ASP A 170 -4.96 -14.82 21.03
N ASP A 171 -3.65 -14.70 21.28
CA ASP A 171 -2.63 -15.59 20.70
C ASP A 171 -2.83 -17.04 21.19
N HIS A 172 -3.12 -17.20 22.49
CA HIS A 172 -3.42 -18.50 23.08
C HIS A 172 -4.72 -19.08 22.50
N TYR A 173 -5.75 -18.25 22.27
CA TYR A 173 -6.97 -18.65 21.59
C TYR A 173 -6.72 -19.09 20.13
N TYR A 174 -5.88 -18.37 19.37
CA TYR A 174 -5.52 -18.76 18.00
C TYR A 174 -4.68 -20.03 17.94
N GLN A 175 -3.76 -20.24 18.89
CA GLN A 175 -3.00 -21.49 18.95
C GLN A 175 -3.89 -22.67 19.31
N ILE A 176 -4.79 -22.53 20.31
CA ILE A 176 -5.79 -23.55 20.63
C ILE A 176 -6.75 -23.80 19.46
N GLN A 177 -7.17 -22.78 18.71
CA GLN A 177 -7.94 -22.99 17.47
C GLN A 177 -7.15 -23.77 16.42
N SER A 178 -5.86 -23.49 16.25
CA SER A 178 -4.99 -24.19 15.30
C SER A 178 -4.83 -25.66 15.67
N GLU A 179 -4.48 -25.95 16.93
CA GLU A 179 -4.33 -27.33 17.43
C GLU A 179 -5.65 -28.09 17.43
N ARG A 180 -6.77 -27.46 17.81
CA ARG A 180 -8.12 -28.05 17.72
C ARG A 180 -8.53 -28.34 16.27
N SER A 181 -8.19 -27.47 15.33
CA SER A 181 -8.41 -27.70 13.90
C SER A 181 -7.56 -28.86 13.38
N ARG A 182 -6.30 -28.96 13.83
CA ARG A 182 -5.39 -30.07 13.50
C ARG A 182 -5.95 -31.40 14.01
N ILE A 183 -6.30 -31.48 15.29
CA ILE A 183 -6.89 -32.66 15.94
C ILE A 183 -8.23 -33.06 15.29
N LEU A 184 -9.06 -32.11 14.86
CA LEU A 184 -10.27 -32.40 14.11
C LEU A 184 -9.97 -33.00 12.72
N SER A 185 -8.95 -32.49 12.01
CA SER A 185 -8.53 -33.07 10.72
C SER A 185 -7.91 -34.46 10.89
N GLU A 186 -7.08 -34.67 11.92
CA GLU A 186 -6.53 -35.97 12.30
C GLU A 186 -7.67 -36.98 12.58
N LYS A 187 -8.66 -36.58 13.39
CA LYS A 187 -9.87 -37.38 13.66
C LYS A 187 -10.65 -37.72 12.39
N GLU A 188 -10.89 -36.75 11.50
CA GLU A 188 -11.64 -36.99 10.25
C GLU A 188 -10.88 -37.94 9.31
N THR A 189 -9.55 -37.90 9.28
CA THR A 189 -8.74 -38.88 8.54
C THR A 189 -8.80 -40.27 9.16
N LEU A 190 -8.76 -40.38 10.50
CA LEU A 190 -8.91 -41.65 11.22
C LEU A 190 -10.30 -42.28 10.99
N GLU A 191 -11.37 -41.48 11.02
CA GLU A 191 -12.74 -41.97 10.74
C GLU A 191 -12.87 -42.46 9.29
N LYS A 192 -12.23 -41.81 8.31
CA LYS A 192 -12.18 -42.27 6.92
C LYS A 192 -11.38 -43.57 6.76
N VAL A 193 -10.21 -43.69 7.41
CA VAL A 193 -9.40 -44.91 7.38
C VAL A 193 -10.13 -46.08 8.04
N TYR A 194 -10.80 -45.85 9.17
CA TYR A 194 -11.65 -46.85 9.81
C TYR A 194 -12.80 -47.30 8.92
N GLN A 195 -13.46 -46.36 8.21
CA GLN A 195 -14.52 -46.68 7.26
C GLN A 195 -14.01 -47.51 6.07
N THR A 196 -12.85 -47.15 5.48
CA THR A 196 -12.25 -47.98 4.42
C THR A 196 -11.85 -49.35 4.93
N LEU A 197 -11.30 -49.46 6.13
CA LEU A 197 -10.93 -50.76 6.74
C LEU A 197 -12.16 -51.64 7.01
N LEU A 198 -13.31 -51.04 7.35
CA LEU A 198 -14.58 -51.75 7.51
C LEU A 198 -15.14 -52.27 6.18
N GLU A 199 -14.89 -51.56 5.08
CA GLU A 199 -15.27 -51.97 3.72
C GLU A 199 -14.29 -53.01 3.16
N GLU A 200 -12.98 -52.85 3.38
CA GLU A 200 -11.93 -53.84 3.12
C GLU A 200 -12.25 -55.15 3.88
N HIS A 201 -12.60 -55.11 5.17
CA HIS A 201 -13.03 -56.30 5.94
C HIS A 201 -14.31 -56.94 5.37
N ARG A 202 -15.30 -56.16 4.94
CA ARG A 202 -16.51 -56.71 4.30
C ARG A 202 -16.18 -57.44 3.00
N THR A 203 -15.35 -56.85 2.15
CA THR A 203 -14.94 -57.51 0.90
C THR A 203 -14.09 -58.75 1.17
N LEU A 204 -13.15 -58.72 2.14
CA LEU A 204 -12.41 -59.93 2.54
C LEU A 204 -13.35 -61.03 3.04
N GLN A 205 -14.38 -60.68 3.80
CA GLN A 205 -15.37 -61.65 4.28
C GLN A 205 -16.18 -62.25 3.14
N THR A 206 -16.67 -61.47 2.18
CA THR A 206 -17.35 -62.00 0.98
C THR A 206 -16.43 -62.93 0.18
N ASN A 207 -15.18 -62.53 -0.10
CA ASN A 207 -14.21 -63.39 -0.78
C ASN A 207 -13.91 -64.69 -0.01
N PHE A 208 -13.97 -64.69 1.32
CA PHE A 208 -13.79 -65.87 2.15
C PHE A 208 -15.01 -66.80 2.12
N ASP A 209 -16.22 -66.23 2.16
CA ASP A 209 -17.47 -66.97 2.03
C ASP A 209 -17.56 -67.62 0.63
N ASP A 210 -17.19 -66.89 -0.43
CA ASP A 210 -17.11 -67.38 -1.82
C ASP A 210 -16.09 -68.53 -1.96
N ALA A 211 -14.86 -68.35 -1.48
CA ALA A 211 -13.82 -69.39 -1.52
C ALA A 211 -14.17 -70.61 -0.64
N THR A 212 -14.98 -70.43 0.41
CA THR A 212 -15.54 -71.52 1.20
C THR A 212 -16.60 -72.28 0.41
N SER A 213 -17.46 -71.59 -0.34
CA SER A 213 -18.43 -72.23 -1.25
C SER A 213 -17.73 -73.06 -2.34
N GLU A 214 -16.71 -72.51 -3.01
CA GLU A 214 -15.93 -73.26 -4.03
C GLU A 214 -15.31 -74.54 -3.45
N LYS A 215 -14.80 -74.47 -2.21
CA LYS A 215 -14.25 -75.61 -1.47
C LYS A 215 -15.32 -76.65 -1.12
N GLU A 216 -16.52 -76.24 -0.71
CA GLU A 216 -17.62 -77.16 -0.44
C GLU A 216 -18.14 -77.83 -1.72
N ASP A 217 -18.24 -77.10 -2.83
CA ASP A 217 -18.59 -77.65 -4.15
C ASP A 217 -17.53 -78.64 -4.66
N ALA A 218 -16.24 -78.33 -4.53
CA ALA A 218 -15.16 -79.25 -4.87
C ALA A 218 -15.20 -80.54 -4.02
N LEU A 219 -15.52 -80.44 -2.73
CA LEU A 219 -15.71 -81.59 -1.84
C LEU A 219 -16.99 -82.38 -2.17
N ALA A 220 -18.05 -81.72 -2.64
CA ALA A 220 -19.27 -82.38 -3.12
C ALA A 220 -19.01 -83.16 -4.41
N GLN A 221 -18.28 -82.58 -5.37
CA GLN A 221 -17.85 -83.24 -6.60
C GLN A 221 -16.94 -84.45 -6.31
N LEU A 222 -15.97 -84.33 -5.40
CA LEU A 222 -15.10 -85.42 -4.98
C LEU A 222 -15.90 -86.59 -4.37
N ARG A 223 -16.85 -86.30 -3.47
CA ARG A 223 -17.75 -87.30 -2.87
C ARG A 223 -18.66 -87.96 -3.90
N GLN A 224 -19.05 -87.25 -4.95
CA GLN A 224 -19.85 -87.81 -6.04
C GLN A 224 -19.00 -88.76 -6.91
N ALA A 225 -17.79 -88.34 -7.30
CA ALA A 225 -16.86 -89.18 -8.06
C ALA A 225 -16.48 -90.48 -7.32
N GLN A 226 -16.32 -90.42 -5.98
CA GLN A 226 -16.09 -91.59 -5.14
C GLN A 226 -17.27 -92.59 -5.19
N ARG A 227 -18.52 -92.10 -5.09
CA ARG A 227 -19.73 -92.95 -5.20
C ARG A 227 -19.86 -93.60 -6.58
N ASP A 228 -19.53 -92.87 -7.65
CA ASP A 228 -19.57 -93.40 -9.00
C ASP A 228 -18.49 -94.47 -9.24
N ALA A 229 -17.34 -94.37 -8.57
CA ALA A 229 -16.26 -95.36 -8.62
C ALA A 229 -16.63 -96.70 -7.95
N ASP A 230 -17.21 -96.68 -6.74
CA ASP A 230 -17.61 -97.89 -5.99
C ASP A 230 -18.74 -98.69 -6.65
N SER A 231 -19.50 -98.08 -7.58
CA SER A 231 -20.81 -98.58 -8.01
C SER A 231 -20.82 -99.77 -8.99
N LYS A 232 -19.71 -100.10 -9.68
CA LYS A 232 -19.76 -100.90 -10.93
C LYS A 232 -18.60 -101.92 -11.10
N PRO A 233 -18.89 -103.23 -11.25
CA PRO A 233 -17.88 -104.27 -11.44
C PRO A 233 -17.20 -104.24 -12.82
N VAL A 234 -16.17 -105.06 -12.99
CA VAL A 234 -15.22 -105.05 -14.12
C VAL A 234 -15.16 -106.43 -14.78
N ASP A 235 -15.45 -106.50 -16.08
CA ASP A 235 -14.67 -107.33 -17.03
C ASP A 235 -14.95 -106.95 -18.50
N THR A 236 -16.22 -106.77 -18.89
CA THR A 236 -16.57 -106.10 -20.17
C THR A 236 -16.21 -104.62 -20.21
N ARG A 237 -15.73 -104.07 -19.08
CA ARG A 237 -15.40 -102.65 -18.91
C ARG A 237 -14.07 -102.25 -19.55
N GLY A 238 -13.15 -103.16 -19.85
CA GLY A 238 -11.86 -102.80 -20.47
C GLY A 238 -12.01 -102.04 -21.79
N ASP A 239 -12.65 -102.68 -22.78
CA ASP A 239 -12.88 -102.05 -24.10
C ASP A 239 -13.89 -100.90 -24.04
N ALA A 240 -14.93 -101.02 -23.20
CA ALA A 240 -15.91 -99.96 -22.99
C ALA A 240 -15.31 -98.70 -22.32
N MET A 241 -14.32 -98.87 -21.43
CA MET A 241 -13.62 -97.77 -20.77
C MET A 241 -12.54 -97.17 -21.66
N MET A 242 -11.84 -97.97 -22.48
CA MET A 242 -10.97 -97.40 -23.52
C MET A 242 -11.77 -96.61 -24.57
N ARG A 243 -12.98 -97.08 -24.96
CA ARG A 243 -13.89 -96.30 -25.80
C ARG A 243 -14.36 -95.02 -25.10
N ALA A 244 -14.82 -95.13 -23.85
CA ALA A 244 -15.22 -93.95 -23.07
C ALA A 244 -14.07 -92.96 -22.86
N GLU A 245 -12.82 -93.41 -22.73
CA GLU A 245 -11.64 -92.55 -22.62
C GLU A 245 -11.25 -91.94 -23.97
N ILE A 246 -11.38 -92.67 -25.09
CA ILE A 246 -11.23 -92.12 -26.44
C ILE A 246 -12.30 -91.05 -26.71
N ASP A 247 -13.55 -91.29 -26.34
CA ASP A 247 -14.65 -90.34 -26.52
C ASP A 247 -14.60 -89.18 -25.50
N ARG A 248 -14.02 -89.41 -24.30
CA ARG A 248 -13.61 -88.34 -23.37
C ARG A 248 -12.54 -87.46 -23.99
N LEU A 249 -11.43 -88.03 -24.44
CA LEU A 249 -10.32 -87.31 -25.06
C LEU A 249 -10.75 -86.57 -26.33
N ARG A 250 -11.70 -87.12 -27.09
CA ARG A 250 -12.38 -86.40 -28.19
C ARG A 250 -13.23 -85.23 -27.69
N SER A 251 -13.97 -85.37 -26.60
CA SER A 251 -14.73 -84.27 -26.00
C SER A 251 -13.83 -83.20 -25.40
N GLU A 252 -12.69 -83.57 -24.83
CA GLU A 252 -11.67 -82.64 -24.31
C GLU A 252 -10.92 -81.94 -25.44
N LEU A 253 -10.60 -82.66 -26.53
CA LEU A 253 -10.05 -82.06 -27.74
C LEU A 253 -11.05 -81.09 -28.38
N GLN A 254 -12.30 -81.49 -28.59
CA GLN A 254 -13.35 -80.61 -29.12
C GLN A 254 -13.52 -79.36 -28.24
N LYS A 255 -13.56 -79.50 -26.91
CA LYS A 255 -13.61 -78.35 -25.99
C LYS A 255 -12.36 -77.47 -26.10
N SER A 256 -11.18 -78.06 -26.33
CA SER A 256 -9.94 -77.30 -26.54
C SER A 256 -9.95 -76.56 -27.87
N GLU A 257 -10.51 -77.14 -28.93
CA GLU A 257 -10.70 -76.54 -30.25
C GLU A 257 -11.76 -75.43 -30.21
N ASP A 258 -12.89 -75.66 -29.54
CA ASP A 258 -13.96 -74.68 -29.30
C ASP A 258 -13.44 -73.49 -28.47
N ASN A 259 -12.68 -73.76 -27.40
CA ASN A 259 -12.05 -72.72 -26.57
C ASN A 259 -10.99 -71.93 -27.36
N LEU A 260 -10.20 -72.59 -28.20
CA LEU A 260 -9.20 -71.93 -29.04
C LEU A 260 -9.87 -71.04 -30.10
N ALA A 261 -10.91 -71.53 -30.78
CA ALA A 261 -11.71 -70.74 -31.71
C ALA A 261 -12.41 -69.56 -31.02
N MET A 262 -12.85 -69.71 -29.77
CA MET A 262 -13.42 -68.61 -28.99
C MET A 262 -12.35 -67.56 -28.62
N ALA A 263 -11.14 -67.99 -28.23
CA ALA A 263 -10.01 -67.11 -27.94
C ALA A 263 -9.50 -66.38 -29.20
N GLU A 264 -9.45 -67.03 -30.36
CA GLU A 264 -9.17 -66.41 -31.66
C GLU A 264 -10.25 -65.37 -32.01
N ALA A 265 -11.54 -65.71 -31.84
CA ALA A 265 -12.64 -64.78 -32.05
C ALA A 265 -12.68 -63.62 -31.02
N GLU A 266 -12.02 -63.72 -29.88
CA GLU A 266 -11.81 -62.60 -28.95
C GLU A 266 -10.57 -61.78 -29.31
N LEU A 267 -9.50 -62.40 -29.78
CA LEU A 267 -8.32 -61.74 -30.32
C LEU A 267 -8.67 -60.88 -31.55
N ASP A 268 -9.56 -61.34 -32.44
CA ASP A 268 -10.08 -60.55 -33.56
C ASP A 268 -10.93 -59.36 -33.12
N LYS A 269 -11.77 -59.50 -32.08
CA LYS A 269 -12.55 -58.40 -31.49
C LYS A 269 -11.62 -57.35 -30.85
N HIS A 270 -10.57 -57.79 -30.16
CA HIS A 270 -9.59 -56.89 -29.57
C HIS A 270 -8.72 -56.22 -30.64
N THR A 271 -8.32 -56.94 -31.69
CA THR A 271 -7.54 -56.39 -32.82
C THR A 271 -8.34 -55.33 -33.57
N SER A 272 -9.60 -55.61 -33.91
CA SER A 272 -10.50 -54.63 -34.56
C SER A 272 -10.75 -53.41 -33.66
N LEU A 273 -11.04 -53.60 -32.37
CA LEU A 273 -11.17 -52.50 -31.41
C LEU A 273 -9.88 -51.66 -31.30
N ILE A 274 -8.71 -52.28 -31.31
CA ILE A 274 -7.41 -51.58 -31.32
C ILE A 274 -7.25 -50.76 -32.62
N THR A 275 -7.63 -51.29 -33.79
CA THR A 275 -7.56 -50.52 -35.04
C THR A 275 -8.53 -49.33 -35.06
N ASP A 276 -9.75 -49.49 -34.54
CA ASP A 276 -10.73 -48.40 -34.42
C ASP A 276 -10.27 -47.33 -33.41
N LEU A 277 -9.70 -47.74 -32.28
CA LEU A 277 -9.15 -46.80 -31.28
C LEU A 277 -7.91 -46.07 -31.81
N THR A 278 -7.01 -46.77 -32.52
CA THR A 278 -5.82 -46.16 -33.15
C THR A 278 -6.24 -45.12 -34.19
N ARG A 279 -7.13 -45.49 -35.12
CA ARG A 279 -7.71 -44.57 -36.09
C ARG A 279 -8.37 -43.36 -35.41
N LYS A 280 -9.05 -43.57 -34.28
CA LYS A 280 -9.71 -42.48 -33.54
C LYS A 280 -8.72 -41.58 -32.80
N VAL A 281 -7.55 -42.09 -32.40
CA VAL A 281 -6.42 -41.28 -31.94
C VAL A 281 -5.86 -40.44 -33.09
N ASP A 282 -5.65 -41.02 -34.28
CA ASP A 282 -5.18 -40.26 -35.46
C ASP A 282 -6.17 -39.15 -35.86
N GLU A 283 -7.48 -39.46 -35.89
CA GLU A 283 -8.55 -38.49 -36.14
C GLU A 283 -8.68 -37.41 -35.05
N LEU A 284 -8.15 -37.64 -33.84
CA LEU A 284 -8.07 -36.62 -32.78
C LEU A 284 -6.77 -35.82 -32.86
N GLN A 285 -5.66 -36.45 -33.24
CA GLN A 285 -4.38 -35.77 -33.44
C GLN A 285 -4.48 -34.73 -34.56
N LEU A 286 -5.07 -35.09 -35.71
CA LEU A 286 -5.31 -34.15 -36.80
C LEU A 286 -6.13 -32.92 -36.35
N LYS A 287 -7.12 -33.11 -35.45
CA LYS A 287 -7.91 -32.01 -34.89
C LYS A 287 -7.14 -31.18 -33.87
N ALA A 288 -6.19 -31.78 -33.13
CA ALA A 288 -5.28 -31.06 -32.26
C ALA A 288 -4.29 -30.19 -33.07
N ASP A 289 -3.77 -30.73 -34.18
CA ASP A 289 -2.88 -30.02 -35.10
C ASP A 289 -3.60 -28.87 -35.82
N GLU A 290 -4.86 -29.08 -36.25
CA GLU A 290 -5.72 -28.02 -36.78
C GLU A 290 -6.01 -26.94 -35.73
N ALA A 291 -6.30 -27.32 -34.48
CA ALA A 291 -6.53 -26.38 -33.38
C ALA A 291 -5.28 -25.57 -33.02
N ALA A 292 -4.09 -26.18 -33.04
CA ALA A 292 -2.82 -25.49 -32.89
C ALA A 292 -2.61 -24.45 -34.01
N ARG A 293 -2.78 -24.85 -35.27
CA ARG A 293 -2.65 -23.95 -36.42
C ARG A 293 -3.66 -22.79 -36.39
N LEU A 294 -4.88 -23.03 -35.90
CA LEU A 294 -5.88 -21.98 -35.70
C LEU A 294 -5.53 -21.04 -34.54
N LYS A 295 -4.92 -21.55 -33.46
CA LYS A 295 -4.38 -20.73 -32.38
C LYS A 295 -3.26 -19.81 -32.89
N ASP A 296 -2.31 -20.35 -33.64
CA ASP A 296 -1.20 -19.58 -34.22
C ASP A 296 -1.73 -18.43 -35.10
N GLN A 297 -2.74 -18.70 -35.93
CA GLN A 297 -3.41 -17.66 -36.73
C GLN A 297 -4.12 -16.60 -35.86
N VAL A 298 -4.75 -16.99 -34.75
CA VAL A 298 -5.34 -16.03 -33.80
C VAL A 298 -4.28 -15.18 -33.12
N ASP A 299 -3.12 -15.73 -32.80
CA ASP A 299 -1.99 -14.99 -32.21
C ASP A 299 -1.27 -14.09 -33.24
N GLU A 300 -1.18 -14.51 -34.51
CA GLU A 300 -0.82 -13.62 -35.63
C GLU A 300 -1.80 -12.44 -35.76
N TYR A 301 -3.12 -12.70 -35.72
CA TYR A 301 -4.14 -11.64 -35.79
C TYR A 301 -4.13 -10.73 -34.56
N ARG A 302 -3.79 -11.24 -33.36
CA ARG A 302 -3.55 -10.42 -32.16
C ARG A 302 -2.35 -9.49 -32.36
N HIS A 303 -1.22 -10.01 -32.82
CA HIS A 303 -0.06 -9.18 -33.14
C HIS A 303 -0.30 -8.22 -34.33
N ALA A 304 -1.17 -8.58 -35.27
CA ALA A 304 -1.62 -7.68 -36.33
C ALA A 304 -2.54 -6.58 -35.79
N ALA A 305 -3.41 -6.88 -34.82
CA ALA A 305 -4.17 -5.90 -34.05
C ALA A 305 -3.21 -4.99 -33.29
N ASP A 306 -2.35 -5.49 -32.40
CA ASP A 306 -1.33 -4.73 -31.67
C ASP A 306 -0.47 -3.82 -32.58
N LYS A 307 -0.25 -4.21 -33.85
CA LYS A 307 0.48 -3.40 -34.84
C LYS A 307 -0.41 -2.40 -35.57
N LEU A 308 -1.64 -2.76 -35.94
CA LEU A 308 -2.65 -1.83 -36.44
C LEU A 308 -2.81 -0.71 -35.45
N GLN A 309 -3.02 -1.07 -34.20
CA GLN A 309 -3.12 -0.30 -32.97
C GLN A 309 -1.80 0.46 -32.67
N LYS A 310 -0.58 -0.11 -32.75
CA LYS A 310 0.68 0.70 -32.61
C LYS A 310 0.84 1.74 -33.72
N THR A 311 0.49 1.36 -34.95
CA THR A 311 0.30 2.26 -36.09
C THR A 311 -1.08 2.92 -36.09
N GLU A 312 -1.71 2.88 -34.93
CA GLU A 312 -2.73 3.75 -34.43
C GLU A 312 -2.18 4.38 -33.06
N ASN A 313 -0.90 4.73 -32.76
CA ASN A 313 -0.39 5.51 -31.55
C ASN A 313 0.00 7.04 -31.63
N VAL A 314 0.54 7.65 -32.71
CA VAL A 314 0.72 9.16 -32.88
C VAL A 314 -0.10 10.10 -33.89
N MET A 315 -1.13 9.70 -34.67
CA MET A 315 -2.19 10.40 -35.45
C MET A 315 -3.32 10.98 -34.67
N GLU A 316 -3.93 10.32 -33.68
CA GLU A 316 -4.89 11.08 -32.87
C GLU A 316 -4.09 12.04 -31.99
N LYS A 317 -2.81 11.75 -31.73
CA LYS A 317 -1.82 12.75 -31.29
C LYS A 317 -1.47 13.76 -32.40
N TYR A 318 -1.40 13.42 -33.70
CA TYR A 318 -1.22 14.39 -34.80
C TYR A 318 -2.50 15.20 -35.08
N LYS A 319 -3.69 14.64 -34.84
CA LYS A 319 -5.03 15.22 -34.93
C LYS A 319 -5.25 16.13 -33.74
N LYS A 320 -4.80 15.74 -32.54
CA LYS A 320 -4.70 16.62 -31.38
C LYS A 320 -3.73 17.76 -31.67
N LYS A 321 -2.51 17.50 -32.16
CA LYS A 321 -1.58 18.57 -32.61
C LYS A 321 -2.13 19.42 -33.77
N LEU A 322 -2.94 18.86 -34.66
CA LEU A 322 -3.57 19.58 -35.77
C LEU A 322 -4.77 20.41 -35.29
N GLN A 323 -5.48 19.93 -34.27
CA GLN A 323 -6.57 20.61 -33.56
C GLN A 323 -6.00 21.74 -32.70
N GLU A 324 -5.05 21.45 -31.80
CA GLU A 324 -4.23 22.42 -31.07
C GLU A 324 -3.65 23.48 -32.02
N GLY A 325 -3.10 23.07 -33.17
CA GLY A 325 -2.61 23.97 -34.21
C GLY A 325 -3.71 24.74 -34.96
N ALA A 326 -4.95 24.26 -35.01
CA ALA A 326 -6.10 24.96 -35.58
C ALA A 326 -6.71 25.94 -34.56
N ASP A 327 -6.78 25.56 -33.30
CA ASP A 327 -7.22 26.37 -32.17
C ASP A 327 -6.23 27.52 -31.95
N LEU A 328 -4.91 27.25 -32.01
CA LEU A 328 -3.86 28.28 -32.07
C LEU A 328 -4.08 29.26 -33.23
N ARG A 329 -4.44 28.79 -34.43
CA ARG A 329 -4.77 29.68 -35.56
C ARG A 329 -6.06 30.48 -35.32
N GLN A 330 -7.04 29.94 -34.60
CA GLN A 330 -8.23 30.69 -34.20
C GLN A 330 -7.90 31.74 -33.14
N HIS A 331 -7.07 31.42 -32.14
CA HIS A 331 -6.59 32.38 -31.14
C HIS A 331 -5.75 33.49 -31.76
N VAL A 332 -4.83 33.18 -32.68
CA VAL A 332 -4.08 34.19 -33.45
C VAL A 332 -5.05 35.09 -34.22
N LYS A 333 -6.01 34.53 -34.96
CA LYS A 333 -7.01 35.32 -35.69
C LYS A 333 -7.92 36.17 -34.78
N ALA A 334 -8.21 35.69 -33.57
CA ALA A 334 -8.97 36.45 -32.58
C ALA A 334 -8.15 37.62 -32.01
N LEU A 335 -6.86 37.41 -31.73
CA LEU A 335 -5.93 38.46 -31.30
C LEU A 335 -5.65 39.48 -32.41
N GLU A 336 -5.48 39.04 -33.66
CA GLU A 336 -5.40 39.91 -34.85
C GLU A 336 -6.64 40.79 -34.95
N LYS A 337 -7.85 40.22 -34.78
CA LYS A 337 -9.09 40.99 -34.78
C LYS A 337 -9.18 41.96 -33.60
N GLN A 338 -8.81 41.54 -32.38
CA GLN A 338 -8.78 42.43 -31.21
C GLN A 338 -7.79 43.58 -31.39
N ASN A 339 -6.65 43.34 -32.04
CA ASN A 339 -5.67 44.37 -32.35
C ASN A 339 -6.21 45.35 -33.41
N ALA A 340 -6.91 44.88 -34.45
CA ALA A 340 -7.63 45.74 -35.39
C ALA A 340 -8.74 46.56 -34.68
N ASP A 341 -9.58 45.90 -33.86
CA ASP A 341 -10.62 46.55 -33.06
C ASP A 341 -10.03 47.61 -32.07
N LEU A 342 -8.75 47.50 -31.68
CA LEU A 342 -8.03 48.47 -30.86
C LEU A 342 -7.40 49.61 -31.68
N VAL A 343 -6.86 49.32 -32.87
CA VAL A 343 -6.35 50.32 -33.81
C VAL A 343 -7.49 51.23 -34.30
N ASP A 344 -8.65 50.68 -34.64
CA ASP A 344 -9.83 51.45 -35.04
C ASP A 344 -10.32 52.36 -33.90
N LYS A 345 -10.32 51.87 -32.65
CA LYS A 345 -10.64 52.68 -31.46
C LYS A 345 -9.62 53.78 -31.22
N ASN A 346 -8.33 53.49 -31.37
CA ASN A 346 -7.29 54.51 -31.22
C ASN A 346 -7.40 55.58 -32.31
N ALA A 347 -7.70 55.20 -33.55
CA ALA A 347 -7.97 56.13 -34.65
C ALA A 347 -9.21 57.01 -34.37
N SER A 348 -10.29 56.46 -33.82
CA SER A 348 -11.46 57.26 -33.43
C SER A 348 -11.16 58.21 -32.27
N LEU A 349 -10.39 57.77 -31.27
CA LEU A 349 -9.95 58.61 -30.15
C LEU A 349 -8.99 59.72 -30.61
N GLU A 350 -8.12 59.45 -31.58
CA GLU A 350 -7.31 60.49 -32.23
C GLU A 350 -8.17 61.50 -33.00
N GLU A 351 -9.25 61.08 -33.65
CA GLU A 351 -10.18 61.99 -34.33
C GLU A 351 -10.97 62.85 -33.33
N GLU A 352 -11.42 62.27 -32.23
CA GLU A 352 -12.02 63.00 -31.10
C GLU A 352 -11.02 63.98 -30.47
N TYR A 353 -9.77 63.56 -30.27
CA TYR A 353 -8.71 64.45 -29.79
C TYR A 353 -8.43 65.60 -30.76
N ARG A 354 -8.42 65.35 -32.09
CA ARG A 354 -8.33 66.42 -33.11
C ARG A 354 -9.51 67.40 -33.03
N LYS A 355 -10.74 66.92 -32.81
CA LYS A 355 -11.93 67.76 -32.62
C LYS A 355 -11.81 68.61 -31.35
N VAL A 356 -11.41 68.03 -30.22
CA VAL A 356 -11.17 68.75 -28.95
C VAL A 356 -10.04 69.78 -29.10
N ALA A 357 -8.94 69.41 -29.77
CA ALA A 357 -7.83 70.32 -30.06
C ALA A 357 -8.25 71.49 -30.96
N ALA A 358 -9.16 71.30 -31.91
CA ALA A 358 -9.71 72.36 -32.74
C ALA A 358 -10.58 73.38 -31.96
N PHE A 359 -11.15 72.99 -30.81
CA PHE A 359 -11.82 73.92 -29.89
C PHE A 359 -10.86 74.69 -28.98
N LYS A 360 -9.58 74.29 -28.88
CA LYS A 360 -8.61 74.97 -27.99
C LYS A 360 -8.35 76.43 -28.40
N PRO A 361 -8.10 76.79 -29.69
CA PRO A 361 -8.02 78.18 -30.11
C PRO A 361 -9.27 79.01 -29.80
N LEU A 362 -10.45 78.38 -29.83
CA LEU A 362 -11.70 79.05 -29.46
C LEU A 362 -11.75 79.33 -27.94
N MET A 363 -11.38 78.37 -27.09
CA MET A 363 -11.24 78.61 -25.65
C MET A 363 -10.18 79.65 -25.31
N ASP A 364 -9.02 79.61 -25.97
CA ASP A 364 -7.96 80.62 -25.78
C ASP A 364 -8.43 82.02 -26.25
N SER A 365 -9.26 82.10 -27.30
CA SER A 365 -9.91 83.35 -27.72
C SER A 365 -10.93 83.88 -26.71
N TYR A 366 -11.77 83.02 -26.12
CA TYR A 366 -12.71 83.42 -25.07
C TYR A 366 -11.95 83.84 -23.79
N LYS A 367 -10.89 83.13 -23.42
CA LYS A 367 -10.02 83.50 -22.30
C LYS A 367 -9.36 84.87 -22.52
N THR A 368 -8.96 85.17 -23.76
CA THR A 368 -8.42 86.48 -24.14
C THR A 368 -9.51 87.57 -24.07
N GLN A 369 -10.72 87.29 -24.57
CA GLN A 369 -11.86 88.22 -24.47
C GLN A 369 -12.26 88.51 -23.01
N ILE A 370 -12.23 87.49 -22.14
CA ILE A 370 -12.47 87.65 -20.69
C ILE A 370 -11.40 88.56 -20.08
N ALA A 371 -10.11 88.27 -20.31
CA ALA A 371 -9.02 89.11 -19.80
C ALA A 371 -9.07 90.56 -20.34
N GLU A 372 -9.49 90.76 -21.59
CA GLU A 372 -9.76 92.09 -22.16
C GLU A 372 -10.94 92.79 -21.47
N LEU A 373 -12.04 92.08 -21.17
CA LEU A 373 -13.20 92.63 -20.50
C LEU A 373 -12.91 92.96 -19.03
N GLU A 374 -12.17 92.11 -18.32
CA GLU A 374 -11.64 92.36 -16.97
C GLU A 374 -10.72 93.59 -16.97
N THR A 375 -9.82 93.70 -17.96
CA THR A 375 -8.95 94.88 -18.14
C THR A 375 -9.78 96.15 -18.35
N LYS A 376 -10.78 96.12 -19.25
CA LYS A 376 -11.69 97.25 -19.54
C LYS A 376 -12.60 97.59 -18.35
N ALA A 377 -12.99 96.62 -17.54
CA ALA A 377 -13.71 96.86 -16.28
C ALA A 377 -12.78 97.54 -15.26
N SER A 378 -11.53 97.10 -15.13
CA SER A 378 -10.54 97.71 -14.23
C SER A 378 -10.17 99.14 -14.64
N SER A 379 -10.10 99.44 -15.95
CA SER A 379 -9.84 100.81 -16.43
C SER A 379 -11.04 101.71 -16.18
N ARG A 380 -12.26 101.24 -16.48
CA ARG A 380 -13.50 101.97 -16.15
C ARG A 380 -13.65 102.22 -14.65
N SER A 381 -13.27 101.28 -13.77
CA SER A 381 -13.27 101.54 -12.33
C SER A 381 -12.33 102.69 -11.99
N LYS A 382 -11.08 102.66 -12.48
CA LYS A 382 -10.09 103.74 -12.25
C LYS A 382 -10.56 105.09 -12.79
N GLU A 383 -11.22 105.12 -13.94
CA GLU A 383 -11.85 106.34 -14.50
C GLU A 383 -12.99 106.84 -13.62
N LEU A 384 -13.88 105.95 -13.18
CA LEU A 384 -15.02 106.26 -12.31
C LEU A 384 -14.53 106.76 -10.94
N ASP A 385 -13.48 106.16 -10.38
CA ASP A 385 -12.87 106.58 -9.11
C ASP A 385 -12.11 107.90 -9.24
N LYS A 386 -11.48 108.18 -10.40
CA LYS A 386 -10.93 109.50 -10.73
C LYS A 386 -12.03 110.57 -10.82
N VAL A 387 -13.15 110.27 -11.48
CA VAL A 387 -14.31 111.17 -11.59
C VAL A 387 -14.99 111.37 -10.22
N LYS A 388 -15.07 110.34 -9.35
CA LYS A 388 -15.50 110.51 -7.95
C LYS A 388 -14.58 111.47 -7.20
N PHE A 389 -13.25 111.34 -7.36
CA PHE A 389 -12.29 112.24 -6.71
C PHE A 389 -12.41 113.67 -7.23
N GLU A 390 -12.59 113.87 -8.53
CA GLU A 390 -12.84 115.19 -9.13
C GLU A 390 -14.19 115.77 -8.69
N LEU A 391 -15.23 114.95 -8.56
CA LEU A 391 -16.53 115.34 -7.99
C LEU A 391 -16.41 115.73 -6.52
N GLU A 392 -15.72 114.95 -5.69
CA GLU A 392 -15.59 115.25 -4.27
C GLU A 392 -14.63 116.43 -4.02
N GLN A 393 -13.63 116.64 -4.88
CA GLN A 393 -12.81 117.86 -4.88
C GLN A 393 -13.60 119.09 -5.37
N THR A 394 -14.50 118.96 -6.34
CA THR A 394 -15.31 120.09 -6.83
C THR A 394 -16.45 120.45 -5.88
N LYS A 395 -17.11 119.45 -5.27
CA LYS A 395 -17.90 119.64 -4.04
C LYS A 395 -17.03 120.36 -3.02
N ALA A 396 -15.93 119.76 -2.56
CA ALA A 396 -14.98 120.37 -1.63
C ALA A 396 -14.11 121.51 -2.24
N LYS A 397 -14.69 122.31 -3.15
CA LYS A 397 -14.21 123.61 -3.69
C LYS A 397 -15.33 124.63 -3.74
N LEU A 398 -16.47 124.27 -4.35
CA LEU A 398 -17.75 124.98 -4.23
C LEU A 398 -18.04 125.35 -2.78
N LYS A 399 -17.76 124.40 -1.90
CA LYS A 399 -18.41 124.33 -0.60
C LYS A 399 -17.92 125.50 0.30
N VAL A 400 -16.61 125.79 0.42
CA VAL A 400 -16.10 126.99 1.15
C VAL A 400 -16.20 128.28 0.35
N ALA A 401 -16.50 128.24 -0.95
CA ALA A 401 -16.96 129.48 -1.57
C ALA A 401 -18.22 129.99 -0.83
N VAL A 402 -18.98 129.13 -0.15
CA VAL A 402 -20.11 129.53 0.71
C VAL A 402 -19.76 129.67 2.20
N GLU A 403 -18.79 128.97 2.79
CA GLU A 403 -18.30 129.37 4.14
C GLU A 403 -17.55 130.72 4.10
N GLU A 404 -16.89 131.04 2.98
CA GLU A 404 -16.38 132.39 2.71
C GLU A 404 -17.56 133.36 2.55
N ARG A 405 -18.55 133.04 1.71
CA ARG A 405 -19.74 133.90 1.50
C ARG A 405 -20.62 134.10 2.75
N ALA A 406 -20.69 133.09 3.62
CA ALA A 406 -21.41 133.18 4.90
C ALA A 406 -20.68 134.11 5.86
N LYS A 407 -19.35 134.00 5.98
CA LYS A 407 -18.52 134.94 6.76
C LYS A 407 -18.53 136.35 6.17
N ASP A 408 -18.57 136.48 4.85
CA ASP A 408 -18.78 137.77 4.17
C ASP A 408 -20.18 138.34 4.47
N SER A 409 -21.21 137.50 4.62
CA SER A 409 -22.55 137.91 5.06
C SER A 409 -22.59 138.32 6.53
N GLU A 410 -22.03 137.50 7.44
CA GLU A 410 -21.89 137.81 8.87
C GLU A 410 -21.14 139.13 9.08
N THR A 411 -20.04 139.36 8.34
CA THR A 411 -19.31 140.63 8.42
C THR A 411 -20.08 141.81 7.82
N LEU A 412 -20.86 141.61 6.74
CA LEU A 412 -21.78 142.63 6.22
C LEU A 412 -22.91 142.96 7.20
N GLU A 413 -23.44 141.98 7.94
CA GLU A 413 -24.42 142.19 9.00
C GLU A 413 -23.81 142.97 10.16
N LEU A 414 -22.63 142.59 10.64
CA LEU A 414 -21.88 143.34 11.66
C LEU A 414 -21.58 144.79 11.22
N TYR A 415 -21.29 145.02 9.93
CA TYR A 415 -21.15 146.38 9.40
C TYR A 415 -22.50 147.14 9.35
N GLN A 416 -23.61 146.48 9.02
CA GLN A 416 -24.94 147.09 9.04
C GLN A 416 -25.41 147.44 10.45
N GLU A 417 -25.20 146.56 11.43
CA GLU A 417 -25.48 146.84 12.84
C GLU A 417 -24.65 148.03 13.33
N ARG A 418 -23.35 148.04 13.04
CA ARG A 418 -22.44 149.13 13.39
C ARG A 418 -22.79 150.46 12.71
N VAL A 419 -23.48 150.43 11.57
CA VAL A 419 -24.08 151.63 10.94
C VAL A 419 -25.35 152.06 11.68
N ARG A 420 -26.26 151.14 12.01
CA ARG A 420 -27.48 151.45 12.82
C ARG A 420 -27.13 152.04 14.19
N GLU A 421 -26.07 151.56 14.83
CA GLU A 421 -25.53 152.12 16.09
C GLU A 421 -25.01 153.56 15.91
N LEU A 422 -24.40 153.87 14.76
CA LEU A 422 -23.85 155.20 14.45
C LEU A 422 -24.92 156.23 14.05
N GLU A 423 -26.13 155.81 13.70
CA GLU A 423 -27.24 156.71 13.33
C GLU A 423 -27.99 157.30 14.54
N LEU A 424 -27.75 156.82 15.78
CA LEU A 424 -28.63 157.08 16.93
C LEU A 424 -28.15 158.09 17.99
N SER A 425 -26.87 158.45 18.08
CA SER A 425 -26.43 159.61 18.90
C SER A 425 -25.02 160.12 18.58
N ALA A 426 -24.69 161.33 19.06
CA ALA A 426 -23.45 162.04 18.73
C ALA A 426 -22.60 162.43 19.96
N ARG A 427 -21.31 162.70 19.67
CA ARG A 427 -20.20 163.18 20.52
C ARG A 427 -19.39 162.11 21.30
N PRO A 428 -18.09 162.37 21.58
CA PRO A 428 -17.06 161.31 21.65
C PRO A 428 -16.21 161.35 22.94
N VAL A 429 -15.15 160.52 23.04
CA VAL A 429 -13.76 160.96 23.40
C VAL A 429 -12.69 159.84 23.30
N ALA A 430 -11.60 160.18 22.60
CA ALA A 430 -10.17 159.77 22.67
C ALA A 430 -9.63 158.38 23.14
N SER A 431 -8.50 158.01 22.49
CA SER A 431 -7.28 157.34 23.01
C SER A 431 -7.29 155.81 23.28
N ALA A 432 -6.18 155.06 23.18
CA ALA A 432 -4.89 155.23 22.46
C ALA A 432 -4.05 153.91 22.51
N SER A 433 -2.97 153.82 21.70
CA SER A 433 -1.93 152.74 21.72
C SER A 433 -2.40 151.33 21.26
N SER A 434 -1.55 150.40 20.80
CA SER A 434 -0.08 150.40 20.61
C SER A 434 0.40 149.36 19.56
N ARG A 435 1.64 149.57 19.05
CA ARG A 435 2.73 148.61 18.68
C ARG A 435 2.48 147.08 18.81
N ALA A 436 3.17 146.17 18.08
CA ALA A 436 4.06 146.21 16.90
C ALA A 436 4.57 144.77 16.57
N ARG A 437 5.42 144.63 15.52
CA ARG A 437 6.18 143.44 15.03
C ARG A 437 5.41 142.43 14.16
N ASP A 438 6.05 141.54 13.39
CA ASP A 438 7.23 141.57 12.48
C ASP A 438 7.75 140.13 12.24
N ARG A 439 7.74 139.68 10.97
CA ARG A 439 8.60 138.66 10.31
C ARG A 439 8.61 137.16 10.69
N ASP A 440 8.92 136.38 9.64
CA ASP A 440 9.71 135.12 9.57
C ASP A 440 9.22 133.86 10.35
N GLU A 441 9.31 132.61 9.84
CA GLU A 441 9.48 132.05 8.48
C GLU A 441 9.21 130.51 8.52
N PHE A 442 9.26 129.83 7.37
CA PHE A 442 9.58 128.40 7.16
C PHE A 442 8.57 127.23 7.40
N THR A 443 8.54 126.35 6.37
CA THR A 443 8.26 124.88 6.33
C THR A 443 6.90 124.25 6.67
N GLU A 444 6.23 123.81 5.59
CA GLU A 444 6.00 122.37 5.25
C GLU A 444 4.95 121.53 6.01
N ALA A 445 4.61 120.38 5.41
CA ALA A 445 3.71 119.30 5.85
C ALA A 445 2.17 119.49 5.63
N GLU A 446 1.73 118.90 4.51
CA GLU A 446 0.54 118.06 4.34
C GLU A 446 -0.92 118.56 4.49
N LEU A 447 -1.73 117.91 3.64
CA LEU A 447 -3.15 117.55 3.78
C LEU A 447 -4.26 118.61 3.64
N LEU A 448 -5.39 118.09 3.15
CA LEU A 448 -6.73 118.68 3.21
C LEU A 448 -6.87 120.10 2.64
N GLY A 449 -6.78 120.20 1.32
CA GLY A 449 -7.51 121.20 0.53
C GLY A 449 -9.03 120.96 0.60
N HIS A 450 -9.59 120.95 1.80
CA HIS A 450 -11.03 120.93 2.06
C HIS A 450 -11.57 122.35 1.87
N ARG A 451 -12.68 122.48 1.16
CA ARG A 451 -13.54 123.67 1.21
C ARG A 451 -14.97 123.19 1.59
N LYS A 452 -15.75 123.87 2.48
CA LYS A 452 -17.03 123.40 3.11
C LYS A 452 -18.20 124.44 3.22
N ALA A 453 -19.49 124.03 3.35
CA ALA A 453 -20.83 124.72 3.22
C ALA A 453 -21.35 124.81 1.77
N GLY A 454 -22.38 125.57 1.34
CA GLY A 454 -23.74 125.72 1.86
C GLY A 454 -24.72 124.89 0.97
N HIS A 455 -26.05 124.86 1.13
CA HIS A 455 -26.99 125.68 1.93
C HIS A 455 -27.13 127.13 1.39
N GLU A 456 -28.32 127.75 1.30
CA GLU A 456 -29.68 127.37 1.74
C GLU A 456 -30.32 126.18 0.93
N GLU A 457 -31.23 125.32 1.38
CA GLU A 457 -32.28 125.26 2.44
C GLU A 457 -33.66 125.86 2.12
N GLU A 458 -34.63 124.98 1.86
CA GLU A 458 -36.08 125.10 2.17
C GLU A 458 -36.66 123.66 2.36
N GLU A 459 -37.77 123.57 3.08
CA GLU A 459 -38.55 122.43 3.65
C GLU A 459 -38.63 121.11 2.81
N GLU A 460 -38.83 119.89 3.34
CA GLU A 460 -39.64 119.42 4.50
C GLU A 460 -38.97 118.30 5.35
N GLU A 461 -39.57 117.97 6.49
CA GLU A 461 -39.13 116.95 7.47
C GLU A 461 -39.44 115.49 7.05
N LEU A 462 -38.52 114.56 7.32
CA LEU A 462 -38.86 113.15 7.58
C LEU A 462 -38.04 112.58 8.75
N ASP A 463 -38.70 112.55 9.89
CA ASP A 463 -38.39 111.79 11.12
C ASP A 463 -38.18 110.29 10.82
N GLY A 464 -37.25 109.58 11.47
CA GLY A 464 -36.24 109.97 12.45
C GLY A 464 -35.57 108.74 13.08
N ASP A 465 -34.48 108.92 13.82
CA ASP A 465 -33.82 107.82 14.55
C ASP A 465 -32.88 108.33 15.67
N VAL A 466 -33.41 108.67 16.86
CA VAL A 466 -32.60 109.07 18.03
C VAL A 466 -33.12 108.45 19.33
N GLN A 467 -32.31 107.52 19.87
CA GLN A 467 -32.00 107.26 21.29
C GLN A 467 -33.06 107.57 22.37
N GLY A 468 -33.40 106.55 23.17
CA GLY A 468 -33.90 106.75 24.53
C GLY A 468 -32.78 106.64 25.58
N LEU A 469 -32.83 107.44 26.66
CA LEU A 469 -32.16 107.22 27.95
C LEU A 469 -32.60 108.30 28.99
N GLY A 470 -32.93 107.88 30.23
CA GLY A 470 -33.16 108.75 31.41
C GLY A 470 -34.47 109.57 31.38
N GLU A 471 -35.54 109.26 32.10
CA GLU A 471 -35.75 109.14 33.57
C GLU A 471 -35.90 110.48 34.33
N GLU A 472 -37.15 110.72 34.77
CA GLU A 472 -37.59 111.28 36.06
C GLU A 472 -36.98 112.58 36.64
N LEU A 473 -37.73 113.70 36.52
CA LEU A 473 -38.07 114.58 37.67
C LEU A 473 -39.27 115.52 37.36
N ASP A 474 -39.85 116.14 38.39
CA ASP A 474 -40.91 117.19 38.40
C ASP A 474 -42.07 117.08 37.37
N SER A 475 -43.30 116.66 37.72
CA SER A 475 -43.92 116.41 39.03
C SER A 475 -44.19 117.64 39.93
N ALA A 476 -44.39 118.83 39.36
CA ALA A 476 -44.65 120.05 40.15
C ALA A 476 -45.63 121.08 39.54
N LEU A 477 -46.84 120.67 39.09
CA LEU A 477 -48.05 121.54 39.08
C LEU A 477 -49.34 120.76 38.75
N THR A 478 -50.11 120.41 39.78
CA THR A 478 -51.39 119.67 39.67
C THR A 478 -52.62 120.59 39.64
N GLY A 479 -53.74 120.08 39.11
CA GLY A 479 -55.00 120.83 38.97
C GLY A 479 -56.27 119.98 39.13
N THR A 480 -56.30 119.02 40.06
CA THR A 480 -57.46 118.16 40.35
C THR A 480 -58.00 118.37 41.77
N THR A 481 -59.31 118.17 41.98
CA THR A 481 -60.04 118.71 43.15
C THR A 481 -60.38 117.68 44.24
N MET A 482 -60.60 118.17 45.46
CA MET A 482 -60.55 117.41 46.73
C MET A 482 -61.69 116.38 46.97
N THR A 483 -62.65 116.22 46.07
CA THR A 483 -63.88 115.44 46.32
C THR A 483 -63.72 113.94 46.10
N ASP A 484 -63.03 113.51 45.05
CA ASP A 484 -63.18 112.16 44.50
C ASP A 484 -62.51 111.09 45.37
N LEU A 485 -61.37 111.43 45.98
CA LEU A 485 -60.63 110.58 46.93
C LEU A 485 -61.49 110.07 48.09
N LYS A 486 -62.51 110.81 48.52
CA LYS A 486 -63.38 110.42 49.66
C LYS A 486 -64.44 109.37 49.29
N LEU A 487 -64.72 109.16 48.00
CA LEU A 487 -65.70 108.16 47.54
C LEU A 487 -65.08 106.78 47.39
N GLN A 488 -63.86 106.67 46.84
CA GLN A 488 -63.18 105.39 46.61
C GLN A 488 -62.97 104.58 47.90
N VAL A 489 -62.49 105.21 48.97
CA VAL A 489 -62.19 104.57 50.26
C VAL A 489 -63.42 103.84 50.85
N ARG A 490 -64.62 104.39 50.70
CA ARG A 490 -65.87 103.80 51.21
C ARG A 490 -66.44 102.67 50.36
N LYS A 491 -65.90 102.41 49.17
CA LYS A 491 -66.32 101.25 48.34
C LYS A 491 -65.58 99.99 48.79
N LEU A 492 -64.23 100.08 48.81
CA LEU A 492 -63.31 98.99 49.11
C LEU A 492 -63.60 98.29 50.46
N GLN A 493 -64.04 99.05 51.48
CA GLN A 493 -64.32 98.48 52.81
C GLN A 493 -65.46 97.44 52.82
N ARG A 494 -66.43 97.48 51.90
CA ARG A 494 -67.54 96.49 51.87
C ARG A 494 -67.19 95.22 51.11
N GLU A 495 -66.31 95.33 50.11
CA GLU A 495 -65.91 94.19 49.27
C GLU A 495 -65.07 93.18 50.07
N LEU A 496 -64.35 93.66 51.10
CA LEU A 496 -63.52 92.86 52.01
C LEU A 496 -64.28 91.90 52.94
N GLU A 497 -65.51 92.21 53.35
CA GLU A 497 -66.28 91.35 54.27
C GLU A 497 -66.93 90.15 53.58
N ALA A 498 -67.23 90.26 52.27
CA ALA A 498 -67.93 89.22 51.52
C ALA A 498 -67.07 87.97 51.26
N VAL A 499 -65.77 88.17 50.98
CA VAL A 499 -64.82 87.09 50.65
C VAL A 499 -64.63 86.10 51.81
N ARG A 500 -64.80 86.57 53.06
CA ARG A 500 -64.38 85.86 54.28
C ARG A 500 -65.28 84.69 54.72
N LYS A 501 -66.23 84.24 53.88
CA LYS A 501 -67.22 83.20 54.23
C LYS A 501 -67.25 81.96 53.32
N ASN A 502 -66.49 81.93 52.21
CA ASN A 502 -66.53 80.82 51.24
C ASN A 502 -65.43 79.77 51.48
N GLU A 503 -65.45 79.11 52.63
CA GLU A 503 -64.44 78.08 53.00
C GLU A 503 -64.47 76.85 52.07
N ALA A 504 -65.59 76.56 51.41
CA ALA A 504 -65.73 75.43 50.50
C ALA A 504 -64.88 75.57 49.21
N ASP A 505 -64.64 76.80 48.74
CA ASP A 505 -63.80 77.02 47.56
C ASP A 505 -62.31 76.79 47.86
N ALA A 506 -61.86 77.11 49.08
CA ALA A 506 -60.45 76.95 49.49
C ALA A 506 -59.97 75.50 49.34
N SER A 507 -60.79 74.52 49.74
CA SER A 507 -60.49 73.09 49.59
C SER A 507 -60.35 72.65 48.12
N ARG A 508 -61.15 73.25 47.22
CA ARG A 508 -61.09 72.97 45.77
C ARG A 508 -59.92 73.66 45.10
N VAL A 509 -59.63 74.90 45.51
CA VAL A 509 -58.46 75.66 45.09
C VAL A 509 -57.19 74.90 45.47
N LEU A 510 -57.04 74.43 46.71
CA LEU A 510 -55.86 73.68 47.16
C LEU A 510 -55.59 72.42 46.30
N VAL A 511 -56.62 71.69 45.89
CA VAL A 511 -56.45 70.51 45.01
C VAL A 511 -56.05 70.91 43.59
N LEU A 512 -56.60 72.01 43.07
CA LEU A 512 -56.21 72.55 41.76
C LEU A 512 -54.80 73.15 41.79
N GLU A 513 -54.39 73.78 42.90
CA GLU A 513 -53.03 74.28 43.13
C GLU A 513 -52.02 73.13 43.13
N ASN A 514 -52.27 72.04 43.87
CA ASN A 514 -51.38 70.87 43.86
C ASN A 514 -51.27 70.21 42.46
N LEU A 515 -52.39 70.09 41.73
CA LEU A 515 -52.38 69.57 40.35
C LEU A 515 -51.68 70.51 39.37
N LEU A 516 -51.79 71.82 39.56
CA LEU A 516 -51.08 72.84 38.77
C LEU A 516 -49.58 72.83 39.08
N ASP A 517 -49.20 72.68 40.35
CA ASP A 517 -47.81 72.54 40.79
C ASP A 517 -47.16 71.29 40.22
N ASP A 518 -47.81 70.13 40.28
CA ASP A 518 -47.27 68.91 39.69
C ASP A 518 -47.23 68.94 38.16
N ALA A 519 -48.21 69.58 37.50
CA ALA A 519 -48.14 69.85 36.07
C ALA A 519 -46.97 70.79 35.71
N ASN A 520 -46.74 71.85 36.48
CA ASN A 520 -45.62 72.76 36.32
C ASN A 520 -44.27 72.08 36.59
N ARG A 521 -44.18 71.19 37.60
CA ARG A 521 -42.99 70.38 37.90
C ARG A 521 -42.69 69.39 36.78
N MET A 522 -43.70 68.75 36.19
CA MET A 522 -43.50 67.89 35.01
C MET A 522 -43.07 68.71 33.80
N LYS A 523 -43.71 69.85 33.53
CA LYS A 523 -43.34 70.76 32.44
C LYS A 523 -41.88 71.22 32.57
N ALA A 524 -41.48 71.70 33.74
CA ALA A 524 -40.11 72.17 33.99
C ALA A 524 -39.06 71.05 33.82
N ARG A 525 -39.41 69.79 34.15
CA ARG A 525 -38.55 68.62 33.86
C ARG A 525 -38.43 68.39 32.36
N TYR A 526 -39.55 68.28 31.63
CA TYR A 526 -39.50 68.09 30.18
C TYR A 526 -38.79 69.24 29.44
N GLU A 527 -38.92 70.49 29.90
CA GLU A 527 -38.17 71.62 29.36
C GLU A 527 -36.67 71.52 29.66
N ALA A 528 -36.28 71.09 30.87
CA ALA A 528 -34.88 70.84 31.21
C ALA A 528 -34.27 69.67 30.42
N ASP A 529 -35.00 68.55 30.30
CA ASP A 529 -34.58 67.35 29.55
C ASP A 529 -34.48 67.65 28.05
N TYR A 530 -35.43 68.42 27.49
CA TYR A 530 -35.38 68.89 26.10
C TYR A 530 -34.19 69.82 25.85
N LEU A 531 -33.91 70.76 26.76
CA LEU A 531 -32.75 71.65 26.66
C LEU A 531 -31.43 70.88 26.84
N ALA A 532 -31.39 69.84 27.67
CA ALA A 532 -30.23 68.96 27.79
C ALA A 532 -29.98 68.18 26.48
N ALA A 533 -30.99 67.50 25.96
CA ALA A 533 -30.90 66.77 24.69
C ALA A 533 -30.61 67.69 23.49
N HIS A 534 -31.13 68.93 23.49
CA HIS A 534 -30.80 69.91 22.45
C HIS A 534 -29.34 70.39 22.55
N ARG A 535 -28.81 70.62 23.76
CA ARG A 535 -27.39 70.95 23.98
C ARG A 535 -26.48 69.79 23.55
N GLU A 536 -26.80 68.56 23.93
CA GLU A 536 -26.08 67.36 23.50
C GLU A 536 -26.10 67.22 21.97
N LYS A 537 -27.26 67.41 21.33
CA LYS A 537 -27.36 67.42 19.86
C LYS A 537 -26.53 68.54 19.22
N LEU A 538 -26.46 69.73 19.82
CA LEU A 538 -25.65 70.84 19.31
C LEU A 538 -24.14 70.55 19.45
N VAL A 539 -23.71 69.94 20.55
CA VAL A 539 -22.34 69.44 20.73
C VAL A 539 -22.04 68.38 19.67
N LEU A 540 -22.87 67.34 19.53
CA LEU A 540 -22.69 66.30 18.52
C LEU A 540 -22.72 66.83 17.08
N GLN A 541 -23.49 67.88 16.78
CA GLN A 541 -23.43 68.56 15.48
C GLN A 541 -22.12 69.32 15.30
N ASN A 542 -21.66 70.07 16.31
CA ASN A 542 -20.37 70.75 16.28
C ASN A 542 -19.22 69.76 16.11
N ASP A 543 -19.19 68.66 16.87
CA ASP A 543 -18.17 67.63 16.80
C ASP A 543 -18.15 66.95 15.41
N LEU A 544 -19.32 66.66 14.84
CA LEU A 544 -19.43 66.15 13.47
C LEU A 544 -19.00 67.17 12.41
N GLU A 545 -19.25 68.47 12.63
CA GLU A 545 -18.79 69.54 11.74
C GLU A 545 -17.29 69.80 11.89
N GLU A 546 -16.71 69.62 13.08
CA GLU A 546 -15.27 69.71 13.35
C GLU A 546 -14.51 68.53 12.73
N ILE A 547 -15.06 67.31 12.82
CA ILE A 547 -14.55 66.11 12.13
C ILE A 547 -14.68 66.25 10.60
N ARG A 548 -15.78 66.84 10.10
CA ARG A 548 -15.96 67.08 8.64
C ARG A 548 -15.09 68.21 8.09
N SER A 549 -14.77 69.21 8.90
CA SER A 549 -13.91 70.35 8.52
C SER A 549 -12.43 70.13 8.83
N GLY A 550 -12.07 69.05 9.53
CA GLY A 550 -10.69 68.71 9.88
C GLY A 550 -10.06 69.60 10.96
N LYS A 551 -10.85 70.37 11.72
CA LYS A 551 -10.31 71.38 12.64
C LYS A 551 -9.66 70.79 13.89
N ALA A 552 -10.19 69.68 14.39
CA ALA A 552 -9.78 69.03 15.64
C ALA A 552 -8.33 68.52 15.68
N MET A 553 -7.62 68.51 14.55
CA MET A 553 -6.28 67.90 14.43
C MET A 553 -5.22 68.81 13.78
N GLY A 554 -5.45 70.12 13.75
CA GLY A 554 -4.46 71.15 13.34
C GLY A 554 -4.16 71.23 11.84
N ASP A 555 -4.22 70.10 11.13
CA ASP A 555 -4.02 69.95 9.69
C ASP A 555 -4.95 68.85 9.13
N GLY A 556 -6.20 68.82 9.63
CA GLY A 556 -7.06 67.66 9.48
C GLY A 556 -7.63 67.44 8.07
N ALA A 557 -7.47 68.39 7.14
CA ALA A 557 -7.79 68.16 5.74
C ALA A 557 -6.76 67.22 5.11
N GLU A 558 -5.46 67.55 5.22
CA GLU A 558 -4.38 66.70 4.70
C GLU A 558 -4.27 65.40 5.50
N ALA A 559 -4.42 65.44 6.83
CA ALA A 559 -4.42 64.23 7.66
C ALA A 559 -5.59 63.28 7.33
N ALA A 560 -6.81 63.79 7.07
CA ALA A 560 -7.94 62.95 6.66
C ALA A 560 -7.77 62.39 5.24
N ILE A 561 -7.14 63.13 4.32
CA ILE A 561 -6.78 62.63 2.99
C ILE A 561 -5.72 61.54 3.11
N ALA A 562 -4.66 61.75 3.89
CA ALA A 562 -3.61 60.76 4.13
C ALA A 562 -4.14 59.49 4.81
N LEU A 563 -5.07 59.61 5.77
CA LEU A 563 -5.72 58.45 6.40
C LEU A 563 -6.65 57.71 5.43
N ARG A 564 -7.38 58.41 4.54
CA ARG A 564 -8.19 57.79 3.48
C ARG A 564 -7.33 57.10 2.43
N GLN A 565 -6.23 57.74 2.02
CA GLN A 565 -5.29 57.15 1.06
C GLN A 565 -4.64 55.90 1.66
N ARG A 566 -4.14 55.98 2.90
CA ARG A 566 -3.58 54.82 3.62
C ARG A 566 -4.61 53.71 3.83
N LEU A 567 -5.88 54.05 4.08
CA LEU A 567 -6.96 53.07 4.17
C LEU A 567 -7.16 52.36 2.82
N ASN A 568 -7.27 53.10 1.71
CA ASN A 568 -7.34 52.53 0.37
C ASN A 568 -6.11 51.66 0.07
N GLU A 569 -4.90 52.12 0.35
CA GLU A 569 -3.66 51.34 0.19
C GLU A 569 -3.70 50.03 1.00
N THR A 570 -4.24 50.03 2.23
CA THR A 570 -4.42 48.79 2.99
C THR A 570 -5.56 47.90 2.45
N VAL A 571 -6.59 48.47 1.83
CA VAL A 571 -7.66 47.70 1.17
C VAL A 571 -7.13 47.06 -0.11
N ASP A 572 -6.41 47.81 -0.96
CA ASP A 572 -5.76 47.31 -2.17
C ASP A 572 -4.73 46.21 -1.85
N GLN A 573 -3.96 46.37 -0.76
CA GLN A 573 -3.07 45.34 -0.24
C GLN A 573 -3.84 44.08 0.21
N LEU A 574 -4.94 44.24 0.94
CA LEU A 574 -5.78 43.12 1.41
C LEU A 574 -6.43 42.39 0.23
N ASP A 575 -6.91 43.12 -0.77
CA ASP A 575 -7.48 42.59 -2.01
C ASP A 575 -6.42 41.88 -2.88
N ALA A 576 -5.18 42.36 -2.89
CA ALA A 576 -4.05 41.68 -3.52
C ALA A 576 -3.72 40.37 -2.78
N LEU A 577 -3.66 40.41 -1.45
CA LEU A 577 -3.34 39.26 -0.59
C LEU A 577 -4.45 38.18 -0.67
N HIS A 578 -5.72 38.57 -0.81
CA HIS A 578 -6.82 37.65 -1.14
C HIS A 578 -6.68 37.01 -2.53
N LYS A 579 -6.27 37.78 -3.55
CA LYS A 579 -6.01 37.24 -4.90
C LYS A 579 -4.85 36.23 -4.84
N GLU A 580 -3.75 36.58 -4.20
CA GLU A 580 -2.61 35.68 -3.97
C GLU A 580 -3.02 34.42 -3.19
N HIS A 581 -3.87 34.54 -2.15
CA HIS A 581 -4.40 33.38 -1.41
C HIS A 581 -5.20 32.46 -2.34
N THR A 582 -6.16 32.98 -3.11
CA THR A 582 -6.99 32.14 -4.01
C THR A 582 -6.16 31.51 -5.13
N GLU A 583 -5.13 32.20 -5.62
CA GLU A 583 -4.15 31.62 -6.54
C GLU A 583 -3.32 30.51 -5.91
N LEU A 584 -2.81 30.70 -4.68
CA LEU A 584 -2.05 29.69 -3.94
C LEU A 584 -2.92 28.48 -3.58
N GLU A 585 -4.18 28.71 -3.23
CA GLU A 585 -5.17 27.68 -2.94
C GLU A 585 -5.47 26.84 -4.19
N VAL A 586 -5.70 27.46 -5.36
CA VAL A 586 -5.84 26.75 -6.64
C VAL A 586 -4.56 25.99 -7.01
N LYS A 587 -3.37 26.57 -6.79
CA LYS A 587 -2.07 25.91 -7.06
C LYS A 587 -1.86 24.71 -6.14
N PHE A 588 -2.19 24.82 -4.85
CA PHE A 588 -2.17 23.72 -3.89
C PHE A 588 -3.15 22.62 -4.30
N ASP A 589 -4.38 22.99 -4.69
CA ASP A 589 -5.41 22.06 -5.11
C ASP A 589 -5.04 21.32 -6.42
N SER A 590 -4.27 21.95 -7.33
CA SER A 590 -3.64 21.25 -8.45
C SER A 590 -2.50 20.31 -8.02
N GLN A 591 -1.62 20.73 -7.12
CA GLN A 591 -0.51 19.90 -6.63
C GLN A 591 -1.00 18.69 -5.83
N VAL A 592 -2.10 18.82 -5.08
CA VAL A 592 -2.75 17.70 -4.38
C VAL A 592 -3.33 16.69 -5.38
N LYS A 593 -3.90 17.15 -6.50
CA LYS A 593 -4.39 16.27 -7.58
C LYS A 593 -3.23 15.57 -8.29
N GLU A 594 -2.16 16.29 -8.62
CA GLU A 594 -0.93 15.71 -9.19
C GLU A 594 -0.27 14.69 -8.26
N LEU A 595 -0.15 14.99 -6.95
CA LEU A 595 0.33 14.04 -5.94
C LEU A 595 -0.58 12.82 -5.79
N THR A 596 -1.89 12.98 -5.96
CA THR A 596 -2.85 11.86 -5.91
C THR A 596 -2.69 10.95 -7.12
N ILE A 597 -2.52 11.53 -8.33
CA ILE A 597 -2.22 10.78 -9.57
C ILE A 597 -0.86 10.08 -9.45
N ALA A 598 0.20 10.78 -9.03
CA ALA A 598 1.52 10.18 -8.83
C ALA A 598 1.49 9.04 -7.79
N ARG A 599 0.64 9.13 -6.75
CA ARG A 599 0.40 8.03 -5.79
C ARG A 599 -0.38 6.86 -6.39
N SER A 600 -1.39 7.10 -7.24
CA SER A 600 -2.07 6.00 -7.94
C SER A 600 -1.16 5.30 -8.93
N ASP A 601 -0.35 6.05 -9.66
CA ASP A 601 0.58 5.53 -10.66
C ASP A 601 1.71 4.74 -10.00
N LEU A 602 2.26 5.23 -8.88
CA LEU A 602 3.24 4.49 -8.08
C LEU A 602 2.64 3.20 -7.49
N ASN A 603 1.40 3.23 -7.01
CA ASN A 603 0.71 2.02 -6.55
C ASN A 603 0.42 1.03 -7.68
N LEU A 604 0.14 1.51 -8.90
CA LEU A 604 -0.04 0.67 -10.08
C LEU A 604 1.29 -0.01 -10.46
N VAL A 605 2.38 0.77 -10.55
CA VAL A 605 3.73 0.24 -10.84
C VAL A 605 4.19 -0.77 -9.76
N ASN A 606 3.91 -0.50 -8.49
CA ASN A 606 4.18 -1.46 -7.40
C ASN A 606 3.36 -2.75 -7.55
N LYS A 607 2.09 -2.64 -7.96
CA LYS A 607 1.24 -3.82 -8.24
C LYS A 607 1.77 -4.60 -9.44
N ASP A 608 2.11 -3.93 -10.53
CA ASP A 608 2.64 -4.56 -11.74
C ASP A 608 3.98 -5.27 -11.47
N GLN A 609 4.87 -4.67 -10.65
CA GLN A 609 6.09 -5.33 -10.18
C GLN A 609 5.81 -6.57 -9.32
N LEU A 610 4.82 -6.52 -8.43
CA LEU A 610 4.41 -7.68 -7.63
C LEU A 610 3.77 -8.78 -8.49
N GLU A 611 3.01 -8.41 -9.53
CA GLU A 611 2.39 -9.35 -10.47
C GLU A 611 3.43 -10.00 -11.39
N ILE A 612 4.43 -9.25 -11.86
CA ILE A 612 5.61 -9.79 -12.55
C ILE A 612 6.41 -10.74 -11.64
N LEU A 613 6.62 -10.38 -10.37
CA LEU A 613 7.30 -11.25 -9.41
C LEU A 613 6.49 -12.50 -9.04
N ALA A 614 5.15 -12.43 -9.07
CA ALA A 614 4.28 -13.59 -8.89
C ALA A 614 4.38 -14.54 -10.10
N ASN A 615 4.21 -14.01 -11.32
CA ASN A 615 4.30 -14.78 -12.56
C ASN A 615 5.68 -15.42 -12.73
N LEU A 616 6.76 -14.71 -12.37
CA LEU A 616 8.13 -15.25 -12.39
C LEU A 616 8.33 -16.35 -11.34
N ARG A 617 7.71 -16.24 -10.15
CA ARG A 617 7.72 -17.31 -9.14
C ARG A 617 6.90 -18.53 -9.59
N GLU A 618 5.78 -18.32 -10.27
CA GLU A 618 4.95 -19.40 -10.82
C GLU A 618 5.72 -20.16 -11.90
N SER A 619 6.28 -19.46 -12.89
CA SER A 619 7.15 -20.04 -13.93
C SER A 619 8.35 -20.79 -13.35
N VAL A 620 9.08 -20.22 -12.38
CA VAL A 620 10.21 -20.91 -11.72
C VAL A 620 9.74 -22.12 -10.90
N ASN A 621 8.50 -22.14 -10.42
CA ASN A 621 7.94 -23.28 -9.70
C ASN A 621 7.40 -24.37 -10.65
N GLU A 622 6.90 -24.01 -11.84
CA GLU A 622 6.61 -24.94 -12.94
C GLU A 622 7.91 -25.59 -13.47
N ASP A 623 8.95 -24.80 -13.75
CA ASP A 623 10.29 -25.30 -14.13
C ASP A 623 10.84 -26.26 -13.06
N LYS A 624 10.73 -25.88 -11.79
CA LYS A 624 11.12 -26.73 -10.64
C LYS A 624 10.31 -28.03 -10.61
N ALA A 625 9.00 -28.00 -10.84
CA ALA A 625 8.18 -29.21 -10.89
C ALA A 625 8.53 -30.13 -12.08
N GLY A 626 8.86 -29.54 -13.24
CA GLY A 626 9.41 -30.27 -14.39
C GLY A 626 10.75 -30.95 -14.06
N LEU A 627 11.66 -30.22 -13.42
CA LEU A 627 12.94 -30.77 -12.97
C LEU A 627 12.79 -31.83 -11.87
N GLN A 628 11.83 -31.68 -10.95
CA GLN A 628 11.54 -32.70 -9.93
C GLN A 628 10.99 -33.99 -10.54
N THR A 629 10.03 -33.89 -11.48
CA THR A 629 9.48 -35.08 -12.15
C THR A 629 10.49 -35.76 -13.07
N GLU A 630 11.39 -35.00 -13.72
CA GLU A 630 12.53 -35.58 -14.46
C GLU A 630 13.55 -36.26 -13.53
N VAL A 631 13.84 -35.70 -12.35
CA VAL A 631 14.68 -36.35 -11.33
C VAL A 631 14.04 -37.63 -10.80
N GLU A 632 12.73 -37.65 -10.53
CA GLU A 632 12.00 -38.86 -10.13
C GLU A 632 12.00 -39.93 -11.24
N ARG A 633 11.87 -39.51 -12.51
CA ARG A 633 11.97 -40.39 -13.68
C ARG A 633 13.36 -41.00 -13.82
N LEU A 634 14.41 -40.20 -13.63
CA LEU A 634 15.81 -40.65 -13.65
C LEU A 634 16.14 -41.57 -12.47
N LEU A 635 15.69 -41.27 -11.26
CA LEU A 635 15.82 -42.15 -10.09
C LEU A 635 15.10 -43.48 -10.30
N SER A 636 13.92 -43.46 -10.91
CA SER A 636 13.18 -44.67 -11.29
C SER A 636 13.95 -45.51 -12.32
N GLN A 637 14.54 -44.89 -13.34
CA GLN A 637 15.41 -45.60 -14.30
C GLN A 637 16.69 -46.15 -13.65
N VAL A 638 17.33 -45.42 -12.74
CA VAL A 638 18.49 -45.90 -11.99
C VAL A 638 18.12 -47.09 -11.12
N LYS A 639 16.94 -47.06 -10.46
CA LYS A 639 16.42 -48.21 -9.70
C LYS A 639 16.14 -49.41 -10.61
N GLU A 640 15.42 -49.24 -11.72
CA GLU A 640 15.18 -50.31 -12.69
C GLU A 640 16.48 -50.94 -13.21
N LEU A 641 17.50 -50.13 -13.52
CA LEU A 641 18.79 -50.61 -13.98
C LEU A 641 19.56 -51.35 -12.87
N SER A 642 19.47 -50.86 -11.63
CA SER A 642 20.02 -51.54 -10.45
C SER A 642 19.34 -52.91 -10.22
N ASP A 643 18.01 -52.96 -10.28
CA ASP A 643 17.23 -54.18 -10.07
C ASP A 643 17.49 -55.20 -11.21
N LYS A 644 17.58 -54.75 -12.47
CA LYS A 644 17.99 -55.59 -13.62
C LYS A 644 19.41 -56.13 -13.46
N ASN A 645 20.36 -55.32 -12.97
CA ASN A 645 21.74 -55.73 -12.71
C ASN A 645 21.81 -56.73 -11.54
N LYS A 646 20.99 -56.54 -10.50
CA LYS A 646 20.83 -57.52 -9.39
C LYS A 646 20.28 -58.86 -9.88
N MET A 647 19.25 -58.86 -10.72
CA MET A 647 18.74 -60.08 -11.36
C MET A 647 19.79 -60.78 -12.23
N GLN A 648 20.60 -60.02 -12.98
CA GLN A 648 21.71 -60.57 -13.77
C GLN A 648 22.79 -61.19 -12.89
N LEU A 649 23.15 -60.56 -11.77
CA LEU A 649 24.08 -61.12 -10.78
C LEU A 649 23.51 -62.39 -10.12
N GLU A 650 22.21 -62.44 -9.83
CA GLU A 650 21.54 -63.63 -9.28
C GLU A 650 21.49 -64.77 -10.30
N GLN A 651 21.22 -64.49 -11.58
CA GLN A 651 21.32 -65.46 -12.67
C GLN A 651 22.76 -65.98 -12.87
N ILE A 652 23.76 -65.10 -12.84
CA ILE A 652 25.18 -65.47 -12.94
C ILE A 652 25.60 -66.35 -11.75
N ASN A 653 25.16 -66.02 -10.53
CA ASN A 653 25.40 -66.82 -9.34
C ASN A 653 24.69 -68.19 -9.40
N GLY A 654 23.46 -68.25 -9.92
CA GLY A 654 22.74 -69.49 -10.18
C GLY A 654 23.49 -70.41 -11.14
N LEU A 655 23.93 -69.87 -12.29
CA LEU A 655 24.73 -70.59 -13.28
C LEU A 655 26.11 -71.00 -12.72
N LEU A 656 26.68 -70.22 -11.80
CA LEU A 656 27.92 -70.58 -11.08
C LEU A 656 27.69 -71.75 -10.11
N LEU A 657 26.58 -71.75 -9.36
CA LEU A 657 26.20 -72.84 -8.46
C LEU A 657 25.89 -74.13 -9.23
N GLU A 658 25.14 -74.03 -10.33
CA GLU A 658 24.86 -75.16 -11.24
C GLU A 658 26.17 -75.71 -11.84
N LYS A 659 27.06 -74.84 -12.31
CA LYS A 659 28.40 -75.24 -12.80
C LYS A 659 29.23 -75.92 -11.72
N VAL A 660 29.20 -75.46 -10.47
CA VAL A 660 29.88 -76.10 -9.34
C VAL A 660 29.25 -77.47 -9.02
N GLY A 661 27.93 -77.59 -9.09
CA GLY A 661 27.21 -78.87 -8.97
C GLY A 661 27.62 -79.86 -10.06
N LEU A 662 27.56 -79.47 -11.33
CA LEU A 662 27.99 -80.30 -12.46
C LEU A 662 29.49 -80.66 -12.39
N GLN A 663 30.32 -79.77 -11.85
CA GLN A 663 31.73 -80.07 -11.59
C GLN A 663 31.93 -81.06 -10.43
N SER A 664 31.13 -81.00 -9.36
CA SER A 664 31.21 -81.95 -8.25
C SER A 664 30.67 -83.32 -8.65
N GLU A 665 29.54 -83.41 -9.36
CA GLU A 665 29.06 -84.65 -9.98
C GLU A 665 30.10 -85.23 -10.95
N GLY A 666 30.74 -84.37 -11.75
CA GLY A 666 31.82 -84.75 -12.65
C GLY A 666 33.12 -85.17 -11.95
N ILE A 667 33.31 -84.85 -10.66
CA ILE A 667 34.38 -85.42 -9.81
C ILE A 667 33.92 -86.78 -9.27
N ASP A 668 32.73 -86.84 -8.69
CA ASP A 668 32.11 -88.05 -8.14
C ASP A 668 32.07 -89.21 -9.15
N GLN A 669 31.71 -88.93 -10.40
CA GLN A 669 31.71 -89.92 -11.47
C GLN A 669 33.12 -90.45 -11.80
N ARG A 670 34.15 -89.60 -11.75
CA ARG A 670 35.55 -89.99 -11.96
C ARG A 670 36.08 -90.81 -10.79
N ASP A 671 35.77 -90.45 -9.55
CA ASP A 671 36.20 -91.22 -8.38
C ASP A 671 35.52 -92.60 -8.34
N ARG A 672 34.23 -92.70 -8.68
CA ARG A 672 33.52 -93.98 -8.87
C ARG A 672 34.11 -94.81 -10.01
N MET A 673 34.68 -94.19 -11.04
CA MET A 673 35.39 -94.88 -12.13
C MET A 673 36.78 -95.38 -11.68
N LEU A 674 37.56 -94.55 -11.00
CA LEU A 674 38.87 -94.92 -10.43
C LEU A 674 38.76 -96.06 -9.39
N GLN A 675 37.70 -96.07 -8.58
CA GLN A 675 37.40 -97.18 -7.67
C GLN A 675 37.14 -98.50 -8.41
N ARG A 676 36.43 -98.45 -9.55
CA ARG A 676 36.21 -99.63 -10.41
C ARG A 676 37.50 -100.11 -11.07
N GLU A 677 38.35 -99.19 -11.54
CA GLU A 677 39.65 -99.55 -12.12
C GLU A 677 40.59 -100.21 -11.10
N ARG A 678 40.62 -99.71 -9.84
CA ARG A 678 41.35 -100.38 -8.75
C ARG A 678 40.84 -101.80 -8.49
N ALA A 679 39.52 -101.97 -8.33
CA ALA A 679 38.92 -103.29 -8.11
C ALA A 679 39.19 -104.28 -9.27
N ILE A 680 39.23 -103.80 -10.52
CA ILE A 680 39.62 -104.60 -11.70
C ILE A 680 41.12 -104.92 -11.69
N GLY A 681 41.96 -104.00 -11.22
CA GLY A 681 43.40 -104.22 -11.01
C GLY A 681 43.68 -105.30 -9.96
N ASP A 682 43.02 -105.24 -8.81
CA ASP A 682 43.15 -106.22 -7.72
C ASP A 682 42.68 -107.63 -8.18
N LEU A 683 41.57 -107.69 -8.93
CA LEU A 683 41.10 -108.92 -9.59
C LEU A 683 42.13 -109.48 -10.58
N LYS A 684 42.79 -108.64 -11.38
CA LYS A 684 43.86 -109.07 -12.29
C LYS A 684 45.10 -109.57 -11.55
N ALA A 685 45.51 -108.91 -10.47
CA ALA A 685 46.65 -109.33 -9.66
C ALA A 685 46.42 -110.72 -9.03
N SER A 686 45.20 -110.98 -8.56
CA SER A 686 44.75 -112.27 -8.01
C SER A 686 44.84 -113.44 -9.00
N ILE A 687 44.64 -113.20 -10.29
CA ILE A 687 44.52 -114.24 -11.33
C ILE A 687 45.87 -114.68 -11.93
N SER A 688 46.95 -113.92 -11.74
CA SER A 688 48.21 -114.09 -12.50
C SER A 688 49.19 -115.14 -11.91
N GLY A 689 48.74 -116.07 -11.05
CA GLY A 689 49.55 -116.62 -9.94
C GLY A 689 49.84 -118.12 -9.82
N LYS A 690 49.78 -118.92 -10.90
CA LYS A 690 50.02 -120.40 -10.95
C LYS A 690 48.94 -121.31 -10.33
N ASP A 691 49.07 -122.60 -10.64
CA ASP A 691 48.11 -123.67 -10.37
C ASP A 691 47.86 -123.97 -8.88
N VAL A 692 46.65 -124.50 -8.65
CA VAL A 692 45.93 -124.56 -7.39
C VAL A 692 46.49 -125.65 -6.44
N PRO A 693 47.08 -125.28 -5.28
CA PRO A 693 47.53 -126.24 -4.26
C PRO A 693 46.39 -127.07 -3.69
N GLU A 694 46.74 -128.22 -3.08
CA GLU A 694 45.75 -129.18 -2.58
C GLU A 694 44.83 -128.60 -1.48
N ASP A 695 45.36 -127.70 -0.64
CA ASP A 695 44.58 -126.93 0.34
C ASP A 695 43.51 -126.06 -0.33
N ILE A 696 43.79 -125.49 -1.51
CA ILE A 696 42.81 -124.69 -2.26
C ILE A 696 41.83 -125.60 -3.01
N LYS A 697 42.19 -126.86 -3.34
CA LYS A 697 41.23 -127.89 -3.79
C LYS A 697 40.27 -128.29 -2.67
N ALA A 698 40.78 -128.54 -1.47
CA ALA A 698 39.96 -128.78 -0.28
C ALA A 698 39.08 -127.56 0.04
N ARG A 699 39.64 -126.34 -0.07
CA ARG A 699 38.88 -125.09 0.08
C ARG A 699 37.90 -124.84 -1.06
N LEU A 700 38.12 -125.35 -2.28
CA LEU A 700 37.13 -125.31 -3.37
C LEU A 700 35.98 -126.28 -3.11
N LEU A 701 36.24 -127.46 -2.55
CA LEU A 701 35.20 -128.41 -2.12
C LEU A 701 34.39 -127.82 -0.96
N SER A 702 35.06 -127.28 0.07
CA SER A 702 34.41 -126.55 1.16
C SER A 702 33.62 -125.34 0.64
N LEU A 703 34.17 -124.53 -0.28
CA LEU A 703 33.44 -123.44 -0.94
C LEU A 703 32.34 -123.93 -1.88
N HIS A 704 32.36 -125.19 -2.33
CA HIS A 704 31.31 -125.81 -3.13
C HIS A 704 30.16 -126.30 -2.23
N GLU A 705 30.46 -126.91 -1.09
CA GLU A 705 29.48 -127.27 -0.05
C GLU A 705 28.89 -126.02 0.61
N GLU A 706 29.70 -124.98 0.86
CA GLU A 706 29.22 -123.64 1.19
C GLU A 706 28.41 -123.04 0.05
N ASN A 707 28.77 -123.19 -1.23
CA ASN A 707 27.93 -122.71 -2.34
C ASN A 707 26.61 -123.49 -2.48
N VAL A 708 26.59 -124.79 -2.19
CA VAL A 708 25.37 -125.61 -2.23
C VAL A 708 24.47 -125.24 -1.05
N SER A 709 25.01 -125.17 0.16
CA SER A 709 24.26 -124.71 1.33
C SER A 709 23.88 -123.23 1.27
N LEU A 710 24.68 -122.34 0.67
CA LEU A 710 24.31 -120.95 0.38
C LEU A 710 23.30 -120.86 -0.77
N LYS A 711 23.28 -121.77 -1.74
CA LYS A 711 22.21 -121.87 -2.74
C LYS A 711 20.92 -122.42 -2.15
N GLU A 712 20.99 -123.30 -1.17
CA GLU A 712 19.83 -123.84 -0.47
C GLU A 712 19.30 -122.88 0.62
N GLN A 713 20.19 -122.16 1.30
CA GLN A 713 19.85 -121.01 2.14
C GLN A 713 19.33 -119.85 1.29
N TYR A 714 19.89 -119.56 0.11
CA TYR A 714 19.36 -118.56 -0.81
C TYR A 714 18.03 -119.00 -1.38
N LYS A 715 17.84 -120.28 -1.74
CA LYS A 715 16.53 -120.82 -2.19
C LYS A 715 15.50 -120.73 -1.08
N THR A 716 15.82 -121.16 0.14
CA THR A 716 14.89 -121.05 1.28
C THR A 716 14.70 -119.60 1.73
N ALA A 717 15.67 -118.71 1.54
CA ALA A 717 15.52 -117.26 1.70
C ALA A 717 14.67 -116.65 0.59
N GLN A 718 14.78 -117.12 -0.65
CA GLN A 718 13.94 -116.73 -1.80
C GLN A 718 12.50 -117.21 -1.58
N GLU A 719 12.30 -118.42 -1.09
CA GLU A 719 10.99 -118.94 -0.69
C GLU A 719 10.43 -118.21 0.53
N LYS A 720 11.26 -117.89 1.54
CA LYS A 720 10.89 -117.01 2.66
C LYS A 720 10.58 -115.60 2.18
N LEU A 721 11.25 -115.09 1.15
CA LEU A 721 11.06 -113.75 0.57
C LEU A 721 9.86 -113.71 -0.38
N VAL A 722 9.51 -114.81 -1.04
CA VAL A 722 8.24 -114.97 -1.77
C VAL A 722 7.08 -115.12 -0.80
N LYS A 723 7.24 -115.91 0.28
CA LYS A 723 6.27 -115.99 1.39
C LYS A 723 6.16 -114.65 2.11
N ALA A 724 7.24 -113.92 2.32
CA ALA A 724 7.24 -112.58 2.90
C ALA A 724 6.69 -111.54 1.93
N LYS A 725 6.90 -111.63 0.61
CA LYS A 725 6.23 -110.76 -0.37
C LYS A 725 4.74 -111.08 -0.48
N ALA A 726 4.33 -112.33 -0.32
CA ALA A 726 2.91 -112.70 -0.21
C ALA A 726 2.30 -112.19 1.10
N PHE A 727 3.00 -112.34 2.22
CA PHE A 727 2.61 -111.84 3.53
C PHE A 727 2.59 -110.30 3.58
N ILE A 728 3.57 -109.63 2.98
CA ILE A 728 3.61 -108.17 2.80
C ILE A 728 2.49 -107.73 1.85
N LYS A 729 2.18 -108.46 0.77
CA LYS A 729 1.03 -108.14 -0.10
C LYS A 729 -0.32 -108.36 0.61
N GLN A 730 -0.38 -109.31 1.56
CA GLN A 730 -1.54 -109.54 2.42
C GLN A 730 -1.61 -108.52 3.56
N GLN A 731 -0.47 -108.08 4.11
CA GLN A 731 -0.38 -106.96 5.04
C GLN A 731 -0.66 -105.63 4.35
N ASP A 732 -0.25 -105.38 3.11
CA ASP A 732 -0.62 -104.19 2.31
C ASP A 732 -2.12 -104.18 2.02
N LYS A 733 -2.73 -105.36 1.85
CA LYS A 733 -4.19 -105.46 1.74
C LYS A 733 -4.86 -105.11 3.08
N LEU A 734 -4.40 -105.70 4.17
CA LEU A 734 -4.88 -105.39 5.53
C LEU A 734 -4.57 -103.96 5.97
N PHE A 735 -3.45 -103.38 5.54
CA PHE A 735 -3.04 -102.01 5.79
C PHE A 735 -3.84 -101.05 4.93
N LYS A 736 -4.16 -101.35 3.67
CA LYS A 736 -5.13 -100.55 2.91
C LYS A 736 -6.55 -100.67 3.48
N GLU A 737 -6.92 -101.82 4.05
CA GLU A 737 -8.17 -102.02 4.79
C GLU A 737 -8.18 -101.39 6.20
N GLU A 738 -7.00 -101.09 6.79
CA GLU A 738 -6.81 -100.28 8.00
C GLU A 738 -6.64 -98.78 7.69
N GLN A 739 -6.09 -98.44 6.53
CA GLN A 739 -5.72 -97.08 6.15
C GLN A 739 -6.91 -96.37 5.50
N ALA A 740 -7.75 -97.10 4.76
CA ALA A 740 -9.14 -96.71 4.52
C ALA A 740 -9.99 -96.53 5.81
N LYS A 741 -9.47 -96.94 6.99
CA LYS A 741 -10.04 -96.62 8.32
C LYS A 741 -9.21 -95.60 9.13
N LYS A 742 -8.01 -95.21 8.68
CA LYS A 742 -7.09 -94.26 9.36
C LYS A 742 -6.89 -92.94 8.62
N ASP A 743 -7.22 -92.87 7.32
CA ASP A 743 -7.20 -91.64 6.52
C ASP A 743 -8.27 -90.61 6.97
N GLY A 744 -8.99 -90.89 8.06
CA GLY A 744 -9.73 -89.90 8.84
C GLY A 744 -8.89 -89.13 9.88
N MET A 745 -7.60 -89.44 10.08
CA MET A 745 -6.78 -88.90 11.19
C MET A 745 -5.29 -88.65 10.86
N ALA A 746 -4.97 -87.72 9.97
CA ALA A 746 -3.69 -86.97 9.92
C ALA A 746 -3.87 -85.65 9.11
N SER A 747 -3.12 -84.57 9.41
CA SER A 747 -3.33 -83.25 8.77
C SER A 747 -2.08 -82.64 8.09
N PRO A 748 -2.25 -81.74 7.09
CA PRO A 748 -1.16 -81.17 6.27
C PRO A 748 -0.80 -79.70 6.58
N ALA A 749 -0.99 -79.24 7.82
CA ALA A 749 -1.08 -77.79 8.14
C ALA A 749 0.14 -76.89 7.82
N ALA A 750 1.35 -77.44 7.70
CA ALA A 750 2.59 -76.64 7.74
C ALA A 750 3.02 -75.95 6.42
N PHE A 751 2.38 -76.23 5.29
CA PHE A 751 2.76 -75.68 3.98
C PHE A 751 1.79 -74.58 3.49
N GLU A 752 0.52 -74.70 3.87
CA GLU A 752 -0.59 -73.82 3.47
C GLU A 752 -0.46 -72.40 4.11
N GLU A 753 0.05 -72.34 5.34
CA GLU A 753 0.28 -71.11 6.11
C GLU A 753 1.32 -70.17 5.44
N ALA A 754 2.36 -70.73 4.84
CA ALA A 754 3.42 -69.96 4.19
C ALA A 754 2.94 -69.28 2.90
N GLU A 755 2.12 -69.97 2.08
CA GLU A 755 1.61 -69.41 0.83
C GLU A 755 0.55 -68.31 1.09
N GLY A 756 -0.30 -68.49 2.10
CA GLY A 756 -1.27 -67.47 2.52
C GLY A 756 -0.61 -66.16 2.95
N SER A 757 0.53 -66.23 3.63
CA SER A 757 1.29 -65.05 4.09
C SER A 757 1.75 -64.16 2.92
N TYR A 758 2.36 -64.75 1.89
CA TYR A 758 2.82 -63.99 0.71
C TYR A 758 1.66 -63.41 -0.11
N ARG A 759 0.57 -64.16 -0.28
CA ARG A 759 -0.64 -63.69 -0.97
C ARG A 759 -1.27 -62.48 -0.26
N SER A 760 -1.29 -62.48 1.07
CA SER A 760 -1.73 -61.32 1.87
C SER A 760 -0.82 -60.10 1.66
N GLN A 761 0.50 -60.28 1.67
CA GLN A 761 1.46 -59.19 1.51
C GLN A 761 1.41 -58.53 0.13
N VAL A 762 1.15 -59.30 -0.95
CA VAL A 762 0.93 -58.75 -2.29
C VAL A 762 -0.33 -57.88 -2.35
N LYS A 763 -1.45 -58.37 -1.82
CA LYS A 763 -2.74 -57.65 -1.87
C LYS A 763 -2.67 -56.26 -1.19
N ILE A 764 -1.99 -56.16 -0.04
CA ILE A 764 -1.79 -54.89 0.67
C ILE A 764 -1.05 -53.86 -0.21
N LEU A 765 -0.02 -54.30 -0.95
CA LEU A 765 0.75 -53.43 -1.85
C LEU A 765 -0.06 -52.96 -3.06
N GLU A 766 -0.95 -53.81 -3.59
CA GLU A 766 -1.87 -53.44 -4.68
C GLU A 766 -2.92 -52.41 -4.22
N GLU A 767 -3.46 -52.58 -3.02
CA GLU A 767 -4.46 -51.68 -2.43
C GLU A 767 -3.87 -50.30 -2.11
N ASP A 768 -2.66 -50.21 -1.55
CA ASP A 768 -1.98 -48.92 -1.33
C ASP A 768 -1.57 -48.23 -2.65
N LEU A 769 -1.14 -48.99 -3.66
CA LEU A 769 -0.80 -48.44 -4.97
C LEU A 769 -2.07 -47.89 -5.67
N ALA A 770 -3.24 -48.51 -5.46
CA ALA A 770 -4.52 -47.96 -5.88
C ALA A 770 -4.93 -46.71 -5.07
N ARG A 771 -4.68 -46.71 -3.75
CA ARG A 771 -4.94 -45.57 -2.83
C ARG A 771 -4.16 -44.32 -3.25
N GLN A 772 -2.86 -44.47 -3.54
CA GLN A 772 -1.98 -43.41 -4.04
C GLN A 772 -2.40 -42.86 -5.40
N LYS A 773 -2.77 -43.73 -6.37
CA LYS A 773 -3.25 -43.31 -7.69
C LYS A 773 -4.51 -42.43 -7.61
N ARG A 774 -5.44 -42.73 -6.70
CA ARG A 774 -6.65 -41.89 -6.48
C ARG A 774 -6.28 -40.51 -5.92
N LEU A 775 -5.44 -40.47 -4.89
CA LEU A 775 -4.98 -39.20 -4.27
C LEU A 775 -4.27 -38.28 -5.29
N MET A 776 -3.41 -38.86 -6.15
CA MET A 776 -2.72 -38.10 -7.20
C MET A 776 -3.71 -37.54 -8.24
N SER A 777 -4.71 -38.32 -8.66
CA SER A 777 -5.78 -37.89 -9.58
C SER A 777 -6.62 -36.74 -9.01
N ASP A 778 -7.01 -36.84 -7.74
CA ASP A 778 -7.75 -35.78 -7.03
C ASP A 778 -6.93 -34.50 -6.89
N MET A 779 -5.64 -34.62 -6.58
CA MET A 779 -4.71 -33.48 -6.49
C MET A 779 -4.56 -32.76 -7.83
N ILE A 780 -4.33 -33.51 -8.93
CA ILE A 780 -4.28 -32.95 -10.29
C ILE A 780 -5.59 -32.26 -10.66
N THR A 781 -6.73 -32.82 -10.25
CA THR A 781 -8.07 -32.25 -10.53
C THR A 781 -8.31 -30.95 -9.75
N ARG A 782 -7.78 -30.82 -8.53
CA ARG A 782 -7.80 -29.57 -7.74
C ARG A 782 -6.91 -28.51 -8.36
N TYR A 783 -5.64 -28.82 -8.65
CA TYR A 783 -4.71 -27.87 -9.27
C TYR A 783 -5.20 -27.39 -10.63
N ARG A 784 -5.81 -28.24 -11.47
CA ARG A 784 -6.43 -27.80 -12.73
C ARG A 784 -7.59 -26.82 -12.52
N ARG A 785 -8.36 -26.95 -11.42
CA ARG A 785 -9.42 -26.01 -11.05
C ARG A 785 -8.86 -24.67 -10.57
N GLU A 786 -7.81 -24.72 -9.75
CA GLU A 786 -7.13 -23.53 -9.21
C GLU A 786 -6.40 -22.77 -10.33
N GLN A 787 -5.66 -23.46 -11.19
CA GLN A 787 -5.01 -22.88 -12.38
C GLN A 787 -6.04 -22.28 -13.35
N ALA A 788 -7.20 -22.91 -13.56
CA ALA A 788 -8.27 -22.33 -14.37
C ALA A 788 -8.88 -21.05 -13.76
N LEU A 789 -8.96 -20.96 -12.42
CA LEU A 789 -9.40 -19.74 -11.73
C LEU A 789 -8.32 -18.64 -11.78
N MET A 790 -7.04 -18.99 -11.59
CA MET A 790 -5.90 -18.08 -11.71
C MET A 790 -5.78 -17.52 -13.12
N LEU A 791 -5.82 -18.38 -14.16
CA LEU A 791 -5.83 -17.95 -15.56
C LEU A 791 -7.07 -17.11 -15.89
N GLY A 792 -8.24 -17.41 -15.30
CA GLY A 792 -9.43 -16.57 -15.41
C GLY A 792 -9.28 -15.18 -14.78
N TYR A 793 -8.48 -15.05 -13.72
CA TYR A 793 -8.15 -13.78 -13.07
C TYR A 793 -7.08 -13.00 -13.85
N VAL A 794 -5.98 -13.65 -14.24
CA VAL A 794 -4.91 -13.07 -15.06
C VAL A 794 -5.44 -12.64 -16.43
N HIS A 795 -6.32 -13.42 -17.08
CA HIS A 795 -6.98 -13.02 -18.32
C HIS A 795 -7.91 -11.81 -18.13
N ASN A 796 -8.57 -11.66 -16.97
CA ASN A 796 -9.35 -10.46 -16.66
C ASN A 796 -8.46 -9.22 -16.49
N ILE A 797 -7.29 -9.34 -15.83
CA ILE A 797 -6.33 -8.24 -15.71
C ILE A 797 -5.73 -7.91 -17.08
N GLY A 798 -5.26 -8.90 -17.84
CA GLY A 798 -4.73 -8.73 -19.19
C GLY A 798 -5.75 -8.10 -20.16
N MET A 799 -7.03 -8.48 -20.09
CA MET A 799 -8.14 -7.84 -20.83
C MET A 799 -8.42 -6.40 -20.40
N LYS A 800 -7.95 -5.96 -19.22
CA LYS A 800 -8.01 -4.58 -18.75
C LYS A 800 -6.82 -3.79 -19.31
N THR A 801 -5.60 -4.25 -19.03
CA THR A 801 -4.34 -3.64 -19.52
C THR A 801 -4.27 -3.54 -21.04
N ALA A 802 -4.83 -4.54 -21.76
CA ALA A 802 -4.95 -4.51 -23.21
C ALA A 802 -5.94 -3.44 -23.72
N ARG A 803 -7.05 -3.19 -23.02
CA ARG A 803 -7.98 -2.08 -23.36
C ARG A 803 -7.31 -0.72 -23.16
N ASP A 804 -6.55 -0.57 -22.08
CA ASP A 804 -5.81 0.66 -21.79
C ASP A 804 -4.72 0.88 -22.85
N HIS A 805 -4.08 -0.20 -23.30
CA HIS A 805 -3.21 -0.20 -24.48
C HIS A 805 -3.95 0.05 -25.80
N LEU A 806 -5.21 -0.36 -25.99
CA LEU A 806 -6.02 -0.03 -27.18
C LEU A 806 -6.33 1.46 -27.26
N GLY A 807 -6.76 2.09 -26.17
CA GLY A 807 -7.03 3.52 -26.13
C GLY A 807 -5.77 4.35 -26.41
N ASN A 808 -4.66 4.01 -25.75
CA ASN A 808 -3.33 4.58 -26.06
C ASN A 808 -2.72 4.00 -27.36
N GLN A 809 -3.58 3.48 -28.24
CA GLN A 809 -3.27 3.01 -29.58
C GLN A 809 -4.52 3.15 -30.53
N GLN A 810 -5.37 4.19 -30.44
CA GLN A 810 -6.39 4.57 -31.49
C GLN A 810 -6.14 5.91 -32.23
N GLN A 811 -4.91 6.08 -32.63
CA GLN A 811 -4.15 7.29 -32.70
C GLN A 811 -2.81 7.33 -33.54
N ASN A 812 -2.35 6.70 -34.70
CA ASN A 812 -0.95 6.83 -35.39
C ASN A 812 -0.83 7.42 -36.79
N ARG A 813 -1.38 6.76 -37.81
CA ARG A 813 -0.94 6.98 -39.20
C ARG A 813 -1.13 8.43 -39.67
N PRO A 814 -0.20 9.03 -40.42
CA PRO A 814 -0.53 10.21 -41.21
C PRO A 814 -1.79 9.93 -42.05
N ASN A 815 -2.73 10.88 -42.10
CA ASN A 815 -3.90 10.74 -42.96
C ASN A 815 -3.47 10.80 -44.44
N PRO A 816 -3.97 9.91 -45.32
CA PRO A 816 -3.62 9.94 -46.73
C PRO A 816 -4.29 11.13 -47.44
N THR A 817 -3.51 11.90 -48.20
CA THR A 817 -3.90 13.15 -48.87
C THR A 817 -4.69 12.94 -50.18
N SER A 818 -5.56 11.94 -50.25
CA SER A 818 -6.36 11.63 -51.44
C SER A 818 -7.81 12.15 -51.34
N TRP A 819 -8.32 12.67 -52.46
CA TRP A 819 -9.63 13.34 -52.54
C TRP A 819 -10.84 12.37 -52.50
N LEU A 820 -10.66 11.15 -53.02
CA LEU A 820 -11.73 10.15 -53.19
C LEU A 820 -12.42 9.66 -51.90
N PRO A 821 -11.69 9.34 -50.80
CA PRO A 821 -12.32 8.99 -49.52
C PRO A 821 -13.15 10.13 -48.91
N GLN A 822 -12.70 11.37 -49.12
CA GLN A 822 -13.32 12.57 -48.57
C GLN A 822 -14.71 12.82 -49.19
N GLN A 823 -14.87 12.56 -50.49
CA GLN A 823 -16.16 12.65 -51.18
C GLN A 823 -17.14 11.55 -50.75
N ARG A 824 -16.68 10.32 -50.45
CA ARG A 824 -17.54 9.23 -49.97
C ARG A 824 -18.13 9.51 -48.58
N ARG A 825 -17.40 10.22 -47.71
CA ARG A 825 -17.89 10.56 -46.36
C ARG A 825 -19.07 11.54 -46.39
N ASN A 826 -19.07 12.49 -47.34
CA ASN A 826 -20.18 13.44 -47.52
C ASN A 826 -21.44 12.80 -48.13
N LEU A 827 -21.32 11.67 -48.84
CA LEU A 827 -22.46 10.95 -49.42
C LEU A 827 -23.11 9.94 -48.45
N GLY A 828 -22.40 9.51 -47.41
CA GLY A 828 -22.87 8.45 -46.49
C GLY A 828 -24.08 8.85 -45.63
N GLN A 829 -24.23 10.12 -45.26
CA GLN A 829 -25.29 10.58 -44.35
C GLN A 829 -26.71 10.53 -44.96
N LEU A 830 -26.86 10.24 -46.25
CA LEU A 830 -28.16 10.04 -46.90
C LEU A 830 -28.73 8.62 -46.72
N LEU A 831 -28.00 7.68 -46.12
CA LEU A 831 -28.44 6.30 -45.90
C LEU A 831 -28.65 5.94 -44.43
N ARG A 832 -29.71 6.53 -43.86
CA ARG A 832 -30.48 6.09 -42.67
C ARG A 832 -29.80 6.33 -41.31
N ARG A 833 -30.52 6.74 -40.25
CA ARG A 833 -31.76 6.21 -39.61
C ARG A 833 -31.55 4.85 -38.95
#